data_AF-A0AAX1L7E5-F1
#
_entry.id   AF-A0AAX1L7E5-F1
#
_cell.length_a   1.000
_cell.length_b   1.000
_cell.length_c   1.000
_cell.angle_alpha   90.00
_cell.angle_beta   90.00
_cell.angle_gamma   90.00
#
_symmetry.space_group_name_H-M   'P 1'
#
loop_
_entity.id
_entity.type
_entity.pdbx_description
1 polymer ?
#
loop_
_entity_poly.entity_id
_entity_poly.type
_entity_poly.pdbx_seq_one_letter_code
_entity_poly.pdbx_strand_id
1 'polypeptide(L)'
;MAQAQEDQGSSSKEADKYAPQAQDMTVETGQVPNAKDGIKNASELPEGTTFAFQSEVDTTKSGVYPAVVVVTYPDKSTDLVSIKVTVNEFDAIYSPGNPQETGTVNGSVKEMVMATNNYDDLVGTGSPLKGVKIYAQWSEGENTQHTSPIYYTESDENGNFSLLLAPYTDANGVRREFRADASVGVPPISTQSPDYWRDEMREKIRIWTVLPSDLEGKYRLVTQPAVSLYPPINPAQNTTPSSDGNGEWKGNKVNKVKILYADTTNRAQHKPNKDEWRESVKPKLDYGYLTGQAFWNLFTAQGYKNLNFWNYDDGPVDPAAAGLTVVGSYLSDKAVRAIEAYAATNFGGKELRGDGWTPQDEQALQNWIKDQVKKDPTWIAETVKTTTDSNGNFKIFFNGTWGKTYNDLAESDPRFNKQAELNEGTWLKVTDNAKHANWSWSYVSVYGPDGNELPGNIGALYPWVLGDYGGPETAGGSYKTIGGETTKSLPNAGWSAWNIALIPAPLKFKVVEKNTYDNFALPGEKVVTNTSGLPVGAGFEYVIQWVDKDGNEVGKCGPSAVLADTTIKPCPLTVPADAKHGDTFTARLFRGTDTADNKSLLAQDSFAVSRAYFEYGNTEVKANEEKTATPKFDIPSTSEVEKDKPENAVFELGDLPEGVTKEQIKLDPETGSVSFTPTKQQTGKKIAIPVRMVDKERTVPDLDENGNPKVDKDGNALTKPLTLAKSNAVFEVAGTQADQNEPKGKDQTVKVGEEPKSDKSIENLKDLPKGTKTSFKDPVDTKTPGEKKVTVVVTYPDGSTDEVETKITVTKDPTQADQNEPKGKDQTVKVGEEPKSDKSIENLKDLPKGTKTSFKDPVDTKTPGEKKVTVVVTYPDGSTDEVETKITVTKDPTQADQNEPKGKDQTVKVGEEPKSDKSIENLKDLPKGTKTSFKDPVDTKTPGEKKVTVVVTYPDGSTDEVETKITVTKDPTQADQNEPKGKDQTVKVGEEPKSDKSIENLKDLPKGTKTSFKDPVDTKTPGEKKVTVVVTYPDGSTDEVETKITVTENNSTEVPADGKAKEIDGKVDNPDGATGEVVGEDGKKIDGATVEIDENGNVKVTIPEGTKTGPAKVVITDKDGNKTELPITITKPGDASSSIDGLTQDEANKCVGASAASAIPLLLLTPIALGLAMDNQQVKDLTAGFGKQLEDINTGIQKTLGIYNPELAQQFKVQVAPHLQNLALAAGFVASIALLAGVAANQCVPGGGSSDNTSSQK
;
A
#
# COMPACT_ATOMS: atom_id res chain seq x y z
N MET A 1 -50.18 -13.91 40.13
CA MET A 1 -48.84 -14.47 40.43
C MET A 1 -48.51 -15.36 39.24
N ALA A 2 -47.78 -14.85 38.24
CA ALA A 2 -46.30 -14.84 38.17
C ALA A 2 -45.78 -16.27 37.88
N GLN A 3 -45.38 -16.54 36.62
CA GLN A 3 -44.00 -16.56 36.06
C GLN A 3 -43.37 -17.96 36.21
N ALA A 4 -42.57 -18.52 35.29
CA ALA A 4 -41.81 -18.00 34.16
C ALA A 4 -41.41 -19.15 33.20
N GLN A 5 -41.20 -18.84 31.92
CA GLN A 5 -40.00 -19.28 31.20
C GLN A 5 -39.75 -18.34 30.02
N GLU A 6 -38.55 -17.78 29.97
CA GLU A 6 -38.08 -16.74 29.04
C GLU A 6 -37.84 -17.32 27.62
N ASP A 7 -38.24 -16.52 26.64
CA ASP A 7 -37.93 -16.65 25.21
C ASP A 7 -36.75 -15.70 24.93
N GLN A 8 -35.59 -16.23 24.54
CA GLN A 8 -34.46 -15.42 24.05
C GLN A 8 -34.42 -15.49 22.52
N GLY A 9 -34.89 -14.42 21.88
CA GLY A 9 -34.76 -14.20 20.45
C GLY A 9 -33.31 -13.89 20.05
N SER A 10 -32.74 -14.73 19.21
CA SER A 10 -31.52 -14.44 18.44
C SER A 10 -31.84 -13.38 17.38
N SER A 11 -31.40 -12.13 17.55
CA SER A 11 -31.46 -11.14 16.47
C SER A 11 -30.43 -11.51 15.39
N SER A 12 -30.86 -11.83 14.16
CA SER A 12 -29.95 -12.02 13.03
C SER A 12 -29.24 -10.72 12.67
N LYS A 13 -27.93 -10.81 12.42
CA LYS A 13 -27.09 -9.65 12.05
C LYS A 13 -27.45 -9.17 10.66
N GLU A 14 -27.19 -7.90 10.35
CA GLU A 14 -27.45 -7.33 9.03
C GLU A 14 -26.57 -7.98 7.94
N ALA A 15 -25.33 -8.36 8.25
CA ALA A 15 -24.49 -9.15 7.35
C ALA A 15 -25.13 -10.50 6.94
N ASP A 16 -26.02 -11.07 7.74
CA ASP A 16 -26.74 -12.31 7.39
C ASP A 16 -27.91 -12.07 6.42
N LYS A 17 -28.27 -10.80 6.16
CA LYS A 17 -29.42 -10.39 5.34
C LYS A 17 -29.04 -9.80 3.99
N TYR A 18 -27.85 -9.22 3.88
CA TYR A 18 -27.35 -8.57 2.66
C TYR A 18 -26.20 -9.36 2.05
N ALA A 19 -25.98 -9.18 0.75
CA ALA A 19 -24.90 -9.82 0.01
C ALA A 19 -24.21 -8.77 -0.87
N PRO A 20 -23.11 -8.14 -0.41
CA PRO A 20 -22.40 -7.16 -1.20
C PRO A 20 -21.67 -7.83 -2.38
N GLN A 21 -21.78 -7.24 -3.56
CA GLN A 21 -21.25 -7.78 -4.82
C GLN A 21 -19.96 -7.06 -5.22
N ALA A 22 -18.91 -7.84 -5.51
CA ALA A 22 -17.61 -7.32 -5.94
C ALA A 22 -17.69 -6.59 -7.30
N GLN A 23 -16.93 -5.50 -7.41
CA GLN A 23 -16.67 -4.76 -8.64
C GLN A 23 -15.17 -4.45 -8.73
N ASP A 24 -14.52 -4.94 -9.78
CA ASP A 24 -13.14 -4.58 -10.07
C ASP A 24 -13.06 -3.08 -10.46
N MET A 25 -11.99 -2.43 -10.04
CA MET A 25 -11.78 -1.00 -10.25
C MET A 25 -10.51 -0.74 -11.07
N THR A 26 -10.51 0.39 -11.75
CA THR A 26 -9.33 0.93 -12.43
C THR A 26 -9.07 2.33 -11.92
N VAL A 27 -7.82 2.61 -11.56
CA VAL A 27 -7.31 3.89 -11.08
C VAL A 27 -5.98 4.18 -11.76
N GLU A 28 -5.44 5.39 -11.64
CA GLU A 28 -4.11 5.72 -12.18
C GLU A 28 -3.02 5.75 -11.12
N THR A 29 -1.77 5.73 -11.56
CA THR A 29 -0.59 5.81 -10.69
C THR A 29 -0.63 7.07 -9.82
N GLY A 30 -0.86 6.90 -8.53
CA GLY A 30 -0.98 7.93 -7.49
C GLY A 30 -2.42 8.25 -7.08
N GLN A 31 -3.43 7.56 -7.63
CA GLN A 31 -4.84 7.74 -7.31
C GLN A 31 -5.27 6.81 -6.17
N VAL A 32 -5.72 7.36 -5.04
CA VAL A 32 -6.31 6.56 -3.96
C VAL A 32 -7.67 6.03 -4.40
N PRO A 33 -7.89 4.70 -4.50
CA PRO A 33 -9.18 4.13 -4.85
C PRO A 33 -10.22 4.40 -3.75
N ASN A 34 -11.50 4.41 -4.09
CA ASN A 34 -12.59 4.49 -3.12
C ASN A 34 -13.21 3.10 -2.92
N ALA A 35 -13.18 2.60 -1.68
CA ALA A 35 -13.66 1.26 -1.35
C ALA A 35 -15.14 1.03 -1.70
N LYS A 36 -15.97 2.09 -1.68
CA LYS A 36 -17.38 1.99 -2.05
C LYS A 36 -17.57 1.59 -3.51
N ASP A 37 -16.70 2.06 -4.40
CA ASP A 37 -16.80 1.83 -5.85
C ASP A 37 -16.41 0.38 -6.21
N GLY A 38 -15.79 -0.33 -5.25
CA GLY A 38 -15.57 -1.77 -5.31
C GLY A 38 -16.81 -2.63 -5.02
N ILE A 39 -17.95 -2.03 -4.66
CA ILE A 39 -19.20 -2.74 -4.34
C ILE A 39 -20.31 -2.33 -5.31
N LYS A 40 -20.65 -3.24 -6.23
CA LYS A 40 -21.61 -3.00 -7.32
C LYS A 40 -23.00 -2.58 -6.85
N ASN A 41 -23.49 -3.19 -5.76
CA ASN A 41 -24.81 -2.94 -5.19
C ASN A 41 -24.75 -2.06 -3.94
N ALA A 42 -23.75 -1.18 -3.81
CA ALA A 42 -23.58 -0.33 -2.63
C ALA A 42 -24.81 0.54 -2.29
N SER A 43 -25.61 0.91 -3.28
CA SER A 43 -26.85 1.69 -3.11
C SER A 43 -28.03 0.87 -2.58
N GLU A 44 -27.95 -0.45 -2.61
CA GLU A 44 -29.00 -1.37 -2.13
C GLU A 44 -28.78 -1.80 -0.67
N LEU A 45 -27.64 -1.42 -0.08
CA LEU A 45 -27.29 -1.71 1.32
C LEU A 45 -27.96 -0.72 2.30
N PRO A 46 -28.14 -1.10 3.58
CA PRO A 46 -28.76 -0.24 4.59
C PRO A 46 -28.13 1.13 4.72
N GLU A 47 -28.95 2.14 5.00
CA GLU A 47 -28.49 3.49 5.29
C GLU A 47 -27.60 3.51 6.55
N GLY A 48 -26.41 4.11 6.45
CA GLY A 48 -25.38 4.07 7.49
C GLY A 48 -24.29 3.01 7.28
N THR A 49 -24.37 2.20 6.22
CA THR A 49 -23.30 1.27 5.82
C THR A 49 -22.04 2.04 5.37
N THR A 50 -20.87 1.64 5.86
CA THR A 50 -19.57 2.24 5.51
C THR A 50 -18.66 1.25 4.77
N PHE A 51 -17.75 1.76 3.94
CA PHE A 51 -16.84 0.98 3.10
C PHE A 51 -15.40 1.44 3.35
N ALA A 52 -14.49 0.50 3.58
CA ALA A 52 -13.06 0.79 3.74
C ALA A 52 -12.22 -0.34 3.13
N PHE A 53 -11.00 -0.04 2.67
CA PHE A 53 -10.07 -1.13 2.36
C PHE A 53 -9.52 -1.73 3.64
N GLN A 54 -9.36 -3.05 3.65
CA GLN A 54 -8.70 -3.75 4.75
C GLN A 54 -7.22 -3.34 4.89
N SER A 55 -6.59 -3.02 3.76
CA SER A 55 -5.23 -2.49 3.65
C SER A 55 -5.19 -1.46 2.52
N GLU A 56 -4.40 -0.40 2.67
CA GLU A 56 -4.21 0.57 1.58
C GLU A 56 -3.69 -0.11 0.32
N VAL A 57 -4.22 0.30 -0.83
CA VAL A 57 -3.81 -0.21 -2.14
C VAL A 57 -2.62 0.62 -2.60
N ASP A 58 -1.48 -0.02 -2.89
CA ASP A 58 -0.32 0.67 -3.44
C ASP A 58 -0.61 1.15 -4.86
N THR A 59 -0.95 2.42 -5.00
CA THR A 59 -1.17 3.04 -6.30
C THR A 59 0.06 3.77 -6.80
N THR A 60 1.21 3.69 -6.15
CA THR A 60 2.42 4.42 -6.55
C THR A 60 3.08 3.86 -7.80
N LYS A 61 2.70 2.63 -8.20
CA LYS A 61 3.19 1.95 -9.41
C LYS A 61 2.02 1.38 -10.20
N SER A 62 2.12 1.41 -11.52
CA SER A 62 1.15 0.75 -12.39
C SER A 62 1.20 -0.77 -12.19
N GLY A 63 0.05 -1.43 -12.28
CA GLY A 63 -0.08 -2.87 -12.01
C GLY A 63 -1.48 -3.27 -11.56
N VAL A 64 -1.72 -4.55 -11.34
CA VAL A 64 -2.99 -5.06 -10.81
C VAL A 64 -2.77 -5.53 -9.39
N TYR A 65 -3.50 -4.93 -8.45
CA TYR A 65 -3.37 -5.19 -7.02
C TYR A 65 -4.65 -5.84 -6.50
N PRO A 66 -4.57 -7.00 -5.80
CA PRO A 66 -5.71 -7.52 -5.07
C PRO A 66 -6.02 -6.61 -3.87
N ALA A 67 -7.29 -6.31 -3.65
CA ALA A 67 -7.74 -5.53 -2.51
C ALA A 67 -8.99 -6.17 -1.87
N VAL A 68 -9.20 -5.90 -0.58
CA VAL A 68 -10.38 -6.36 0.16
C VAL A 68 -11.11 -5.15 0.69
N VAL A 69 -12.39 -5.03 0.32
CA VAL A 69 -13.30 -4.02 0.85
C VAL A 69 -14.02 -4.60 2.08
N VAL A 70 -13.89 -3.91 3.21
CA VAL A 70 -14.64 -4.14 4.44
C VAL A 70 -15.93 -3.33 4.36
N VAL A 71 -17.07 -4.02 4.26
CA VAL A 71 -18.41 -3.43 4.32
C VAL A 71 -18.87 -3.52 5.77
N THR A 72 -19.14 -2.39 6.43
CA THR A 72 -19.60 -2.36 7.83
C THR A 72 -21.02 -1.83 7.90
N TYR A 73 -21.93 -2.62 8.44
CA TYR A 73 -23.35 -2.28 8.57
C TYR A 73 -23.63 -1.45 9.84
N PRO A 74 -24.79 -0.76 9.94
CA PRO A 74 -25.20 -0.03 11.13
C PRO A 74 -25.14 -0.81 12.45
N ASP A 75 -25.45 -2.11 12.41
CA ASP A 75 -25.36 -3.01 13.58
C ASP A 75 -23.93 -3.45 13.95
N LYS A 76 -22.92 -2.93 13.22
CA LYS A 76 -21.48 -3.24 13.31
C LYS A 76 -21.08 -4.64 12.85
N SER A 77 -21.99 -5.40 12.24
CA SER A 77 -21.58 -6.58 11.48
C SER A 77 -20.82 -6.19 10.21
N THR A 78 -20.01 -7.09 9.68
CA THR A 78 -19.10 -6.79 8.55
C THR A 78 -19.05 -7.91 7.53
N ASP A 79 -18.95 -7.55 6.25
CA ASP A 79 -18.60 -8.45 5.15
C ASP A 79 -17.23 -8.06 4.53
N LEU A 80 -16.52 -9.06 4.02
CA LEU A 80 -15.26 -8.88 3.30
C LEU A 80 -15.45 -9.23 1.83
N VAL A 81 -15.16 -8.28 0.94
CA VAL A 81 -15.35 -8.43 -0.50
C VAL A 81 -14.03 -8.24 -1.22
N SER A 82 -13.54 -9.30 -1.86
CA SER A 82 -12.31 -9.27 -2.65
C SER A 82 -12.56 -8.67 -4.03
N ILE A 83 -11.72 -7.72 -4.43
CA ILE A 83 -11.75 -7.05 -5.73
C ILE A 83 -10.33 -6.95 -6.31
N LYS A 84 -10.22 -6.59 -7.59
CA LYS A 84 -8.95 -6.17 -8.22
C LYS A 84 -8.95 -4.66 -8.44
N VAL A 85 -7.82 -4.03 -8.16
CA VAL A 85 -7.55 -2.63 -8.49
C VAL A 85 -6.45 -2.59 -9.54
N THR A 86 -6.80 -2.15 -10.75
CA THR A 86 -5.84 -1.93 -11.83
C THR A 86 -5.35 -0.49 -11.76
N VAL A 87 -4.05 -0.29 -11.58
CA VAL A 87 -3.38 1.01 -11.57
C VAL A 87 -2.73 1.22 -12.94
N ASN A 88 -3.22 2.18 -13.71
CA ASN A 88 -2.69 2.52 -15.03
C ASN A 88 -1.62 3.63 -14.93
N GLU A 89 -0.65 3.62 -15.85
CA GLU A 89 0.22 4.79 -16.05
C GLU A 89 -0.62 6.01 -16.50
N PHE A 90 -0.09 7.23 -16.42
CA PHE A 90 -0.80 8.43 -16.92
C PHE A 90 -1.34 8.18 -18.33
N ASP A 91 -2.59 8.54 -18.58
CA ASP A 91 -3.17 8.57 -19.92
C ASP A 91 -2.50 9.70 -20.74
N ALA A 92 -1.32 9.40 -21.28
CA ALA A 92 -0.46 10.34 -21.95
C ALA A 92 -0.05 9.80 -23.32
N ILE A 93 -0.06 10.68 -24.31
CA ILE A 93 0.26 10.36 -25.69
C ILE A 93 1.77 10.47 -25.88
N TYR A 94 2.43 9.37 -26.27
CA TYR A 94 3.83 9.43 -26.69
C TYR A 94 3.94 10.26 -27.97
N SER A 95 4.57 11.43 -27.90
CA SER A 95 4.60 12.40 -28.99
C SER A 95 6.01 12.98 -29.17
N PRO A 96 6.97 12.16 -29.67
CA PRO A 96 8.29 12.65 -29.99
C PRO A 96 8.21 13.67 -31.13
N GLY A 97 8.81 14.84 -30.92
CA GLY A 97 8.82 15.93 -31.89
C GLY A 97 10.13 16.09 -32.64
N ASN A 98 10.12 16.97 -33.63
CA ASN A 98 11.29 17.52 -34.28
C ASN A 98 11.58 18.95 -33.75
N PRO A 99 12.79 19.27 -33.28
CA PRO A 99 13.12 20.60 -32.75
C PRO A 99 12.88 21.79 -33.69
N GLN A 100 12.74 21.54 -35.00
CA GLN A 100 12.45 22.57 -35.99
C GLN A 100 10.96 22.74 -36.31
N GLU A 101 10.11 21.79 -35.95
CA GLU A 101 8.68 21.87 -36.23
C GLU A 101 7.95 22.78 -35.22
N THR A 102 6.84 23.36 -35.65
CA THR A 102 5.97 24.21 -34.82
C THR A 102 5.13 23.35 -33.86
N GLY A 103 4.72 23.91 -32.73
CA GLY A 103 3.96 23.20 -31.72
C GLY A 103 4.82 22.34 -30.78
N THR A 104 6.15 22.52 -30.80
CA THR A 104 7.07 21.72 -29.99
C THR A 104 7.57 22.40 -28.73
N VAL A 105 7.93 21.57 -27.75
CA VAL A 105 8.72 21.92 -26.58
C VAL A 105 10.05 21.20 -26.67
N ASN A 106 11.14 21.96 -26.68
CA ASN A 106 12.48 21.46 -26.95
C ASN A 106 13.44 21.83 -25.83
N GLY A 107 14.27 20.86 -25.43
CA GLY A 107 15.13 21.06 -24.28
C GLY A 107 16.15 19.96 -24.03
N SER A 108 16.73 20.01 -22.82
CA SER A 108 17.64 18.99 -22.32
C SER A 108 17.42 18.67 -20.84
N VAL A 109 17.61 17.40 -20.48
CA VAL A 109 17.65 16.88 -19.13
C VAL A 109 19.08 16.47 -18.78
N LYS A 110 19.64 17.05 -17.71
CA LYS A 110 21.03 16.81 -17.32
C LYS A 110 21.24 16.75 -15.82
N GLU A 111 22.32 16.09 -15.41
CA GLU A 111 22.86 16.17 -14.07
C GLU A 111 23.56 17.52 -13.85
N MET A 112 23.29 18.19 -12.72
CA MET A 112 24.04 19.34 -12.25
C MET A 112 25.30 18.85 -11.53
N VAL A 113 26.47 19.31 -11.97
CA VAL A 113 27.78 18.92 -11.42
C VAL A 113 28.57 20.09 -10.85
N MET A 114 28.10 21.32 -11.03
CA MET A 114 28.70 22.53 -10.47
C MET A 114 27.65 23.64 -10.32
N ALA A 115 27.80 24.47 -9.30
CA ALA A 115 27.08 25.73 -9.15
C ALA A 115 27.85 26.90 -9.81
N THR A 116 27.21 27.64 -10.71
CA THR A 116 27.80 28.76 -11.46
C THR A 116 26.86 29.98 -11.52
N ASN A 117 27.45 31.15 -11.83
CA ASN A 117 26.77 32.45 -11.91
C ASN A 117 25.82 32.63 -13.09
N ASN A 118 25.89 31.74 -14.07
CA ASN A 118 25.18 31.89 -15.33
C ASN A 118 24.30 30.66 -15.54
N TYR A 119 23.01 30.90 -15.71
CA TYR A 119 22.04 29.84 -15.95
C TYR A 119 22.40 28.97 -17.17
N ASP A 120 23.06 29.56 -18.17
CA ASP A 120 23.52 28.79 -19.33
C ASP A 120 24.70 27.87 -19.01
N ASP A 121 25.58 28.25 -18.09
CA ASP A 121 26.77 27.51 -17.72
C ASP A 121 26.47 26.35 -16.74
N LEU A 122 25.41 26.48 -15.93
CA LEU A 122 24.87 25.40 -15.08
C LEU A 122 24.49 24.14 -15.88
N VAL A 123 24.09 24.33 -17.14
CA VAL A 123 23.61 23.27 -18.03
C VAL A 123 24.70 22.78 -19.00
N GLY A 124 25.77 23.56 -19.17
CA GLY A 124 26.84 23.29 -20.11
C GLY A 124 27.80 22.16 -19.69
N THR A 125 27.87 21.85 -18.39
CA THR A 125 28.92 20.99 -17.81
C THR A 125 28.41 19.65 -17.29
N GLY A 126 27.09 19.47 -17.22
CA GLY A 126 26.41 18.30 -16.69
C GLY A 126 26.36 17.08 -17.60
N SER A 127 26.40 15.89 -17.00
CA SER A 127 26.20 14.61 -17.71
C SER A 127 24.76 14.53 -18.24
N PRO A 128 24.54 14.08 -19.49
CA PRO A 128 23.21 13.88 -20.03
C PRO A 128 22.47 12.75 -19.30
N LEU A 129 21.16 12.91 -19.08
CA LEU A 129 20.32 11.86 -18.52
C LEU A 129 19.38 11.33 -19.61
N LYS A 130 19.57 10.06 -19.98
CA LYS A 130 18.78 9.34 -20.98
C LYS A 130 17.51 8.72 -20.36
N GLY A 131 16.44 8.64 -21.13
CA GLY A 131 15.23 7.90 -20.77
C GLY A 131 14.37 8.60 -19.71
N VAL A 132 14.64 9.86 -19.40
CA VAL A 132 13.76 10.66 -18.54
C VAL A 132 12.51 10.99 -19.35
N LYS A 133 11.33 10.65 -18.83
CA LYS A 133 10.06 11.01 -19.46
C LYS A 133 9.75 12.47 -19.18
N ILE A 134 9.49 13.24 -20.22
CA ILE A 134 9.10 14.66 -20.14
C ILE A 134 7.66 14.76 -20.60
N TYR A 135 6.81 15.23 -19.70
CA TYR A 135 5.39 15.41 -19.96
C TYR A 135 5.05 16.88 -20.10
N ALA A 136 4.07 17.18 -20.93
CA ALA A 136 3.47 18.50 -20.97
C ALA A 136 1.97 18.45 -21.27
N GLN A 137 1.28 19.45 -20.75
CA GLN A 137 -0.14 19.72 -21.01
C GLN A 137 -0.28 21.23 -21.19
N TRP A 138 -1.15 21.65 -22.11
CA TRP A 138 -1.43 23.07 -22.31
C TRP A 138 -2.91 23.37 -22.16
N SER A 139 -3.22 24.62 -21.84
CA SER A 139 -4.59 25.13 -21.78
C SER A 139 -4.71 26.45 -22.52
N GLU A 140 -5.90 26.70 -23.08
CA GLU A 140 -6.20 27.87 -23.91
C GLU A 140 -7.65 28.34 -23.76
N GLY A 141 -7.96 29.48 -24.38
CA GLY A 141 -9.24 30.17 -24.25
C GLY A 141 -9.14 31.36 -23.29
N GLU A 142 -10.11 32.27 -23.39
CA GLU A 142 -10.15 33.49 -22.56
C GLU A 142 -10.08 33.19 -21.05
N ASN A 143 -10.74 32.11 -20.63
CA ASN A 143 -10.79 31.57 -19.27
C ASN A 143 -10.01 30.26 -19.11
N THR A 144 -9.15 29.93 -20.08
CA THR A 144 -8.42 28.65 -20.19
C THR A 144 -9.31 27.40 -20.09
N GLN A 145 -10.49 27.50 -20.70
CA GLN A 145 -11.55 26.53 -20.57
C GLN A 145 -11.40 25.30 -21.50
N HIS A 146 -10.28 25.22 -22.23
CA HIS A 146 -9.90 24.08 -23.05
C HIS A 146 -8.54 23.56 -22.60
N THR A 147 -8.45 22.26 -22.34
CA THR A 147 -7.22 21.61 -21.88
C THR A 147 -6.82 20.49 -22.83
N SER A 148 -5.55 20.47 -23.23
CA SER A 148 -5.05 19.45 -24.14
C SER A 148 -4.98 18.07 -23.48
N PRO A 149 -4.87 17.00 -24.27
CA PRO A 149 -4.28 15.76 -23.81
C PRO A 149 -2.93 16.00 -23.12
N ILE A 150 -2.50 15.04 -22.30
CA ILE A 150 -1.14 15.00 -21.79
C ILE A 150 -0.27 14.36 -22.86
N TYR A 151 0.83 15.02 -23.23
CA TYR A 151 1.81 14.50 -24.17
C TYR A 151 3.09 14.17 -23.42
N TYR A 152 3.82 13.15 -23.86
CA TYR A 152 5.16 12.87 -23.34
C TYR A 152 6.16 12.45 -24.40
N THR A 153 7.43 12.68 -24.11
CA THR A 153 8.57 12.19 -24.89
C THR A 153 9.65 11.72 -23.93
N GLU A 154 10.72 11.13 -24.45
CA GLU A 154 11.87 10.67 -23.65
C GLU A 154 13.14 11.40 -24.05
N SER A 155 14.02 11.66 -23.08
CA SER A 155 15.33 12.23 -23.36
C SER A 155 16.25 11.21 -24.05
N ASP A 156 16.99 11.67 -25.05
CA ASP A 156 17.94 10.87 -25.83
C ASP A 156 19.28 10.63 -25.07
N GLU A 157 20.25 10.00 -25.72
CA GLU A 157 21.57 9.71 -25.13
C GLU A 157 22.38 10.96 -24.77
N ASN A 158 22.06 12.10 -25.39
CA ASN A 158 22.64 13.41 -25.11
C ASN A 158 21.78 14.21 -24.13
N GLY A 159 20.74 13.59 -23.55
CA GLY A 159 19.77 14.20 -22.66
C GLY A 159 18.86 15.19 -23.37
N ASN A 160 18.87 15.29 -24.70
CA ASN A 160 18.00 16.20 -25.43
C ASN A 160 16.61 15.60 -25.59
N PHE A 161 15.60 16.46 -25.68
CA PHE A 161 14.24 16.03 -25.99
C PHE A 161 13.54 17.04 -26.91
N SER A 162 12.58 16.52 -27.66
CA SER A 162 11.62 17.29 -28.42
C SER A 162 10.26 16.63 -28.24
N LEU A 163 9.29 17.42 -27.80
CA LEU A 163 7.94 17.01 -27.49
C LEU A 163 6.98 17.77 -28.40
N LEU A 164 6.24 17.06 -29.24
CA LEU A 164 5.20 17.65 -30.07
C LEU A 164 3.90 17.73 -29.26
N LEU A 165 3.34 18.93 -29.12
CA LEU A 165 2.00 19.13 -28.56
C LEU A 165 1.01 19.07 -29.72
N ALA A 166 0.67 17.84 -30.11
CA ALA A 166 -0.13 17.59 -31.29
C ALA A 166 -1.50 18.31 -31.20
N PRO A 167 -2.05 18.77 -32.34
CA PRO A 167 -3.38 19.36 -32.37
C PRO A 167 -4.45 18.34 -31.97
N TYR A 168 -5.53 18.79 -31.35
CA TYR A 168 -6.71 17.97 -31.05
C TYR A 168 -7.99 18.66 -31.54
N THR A 169 -9.10 17.95 -31.55
CA THR A 169 -10.41 18.51 -31.89
C THR A 169 -11.28 18.55 -30.64
N ASP A 170 -11.86 19.71 -30.34
CA ASP A 170 -12.73 19.86 -29.17
C ASP A 170 -14.15 19.32 -29.44
N ALA A 171 -15.01 19.33 -28.41
CA ALA A 171 -16.39 18.87 -28.50
C ALA A 171 -17.22 19.58 -29.60
N ASN A 172 -16.87 20.81 -29.97
CA ASN A 172 -17.56 21.56 -31.02
C ASN A 172 -17.03 21.23 -32.43
N GLY A 173 -16.06 20.34 -32.56
CA GLY A 173 -15.39 20.06 -33.82
C GLY A 173 -14.32 21.09 -34.19
N VAL A 174 -13.92 21.98 -33.27
CA VAL A 174 -12.89 22.99 -33.53
C VAL A 174 -11.52 22.36 -33.33
N ARG A 175 -10.64 22.48 -34.34
CA ARG A 175 -9.25 22.05 -34.24
C ARG A 175 -8.46 23.05 -33.39
N ARG A 176 -7.96 22.57 -32.27
CA ARG A 176 -7.10 23.27 -31.31
C ARG A 176 -5.65 22.90 -31.54
N GLU A 177 -4.76 23.88 -31.57
CA GLU A 177 -3.35 23.70 -31.91
C GLU A 177 -2.46 24.56 -31.02
N PHE A 178 -1.41 23.96 -30.46
CA PHE A 178 -0.46 24.71 -29.63
C PHE A 178 0.40 25.62 -30.52
N ARG A 179 0.26 26.93 -30.34
CA ARG A 179 0.95 27.96 -31.11
C ARG A 179 2.12 28.59 -30.37
N ALA A 180 2.37 28.20 -29.13
CA ALA A 180 3.27 28.88 -28.23
C ALA A 180 3.02 30.41 -28.21
N ASP A 181 1.77 30.82 -27.96
CA ASP A 181 1.39 32.22 -27.72
C ASP A 181 1.27 32.51 -26.21
N ALA A 182 2.32 33.10 -25.64
CA ALA A 182 2.39 33.46 -24.22
C ALA A 182 1.75 34.83 -23.88
N SER A 183 0.94 35.43 -24.76
CA SER A 183 0.35 36.75 -24.49
C SER A 183 -0.52 36.78 -23.21
N VAL A 184 -0.52 37.94 -22.55
CA VAL A 184 -1.40 38.29 -21.42
C VAL A 184 -2.28 39.48 -21.80
N GLY A 185 -3.58 39.36 -21.61
CA GLY A 185 -4.55 40.44 -21.82
C GLY A 185 -5.11 40.54 -23.26
N VAL A 186 -6.12 41.40 -23.44
CA VAL A 186 -6.68 41.74 -24.75
C VAL A 186 -5.73 42.72 -25.43
N PRO A 187 -5.24 42.48 -26.66
CA PRO A 187 -4.39 43.44 -27.35
C PRO A 187 -5.12 44.79 -27.50
N PRO A 188 -4.42 45.93 -27.35
CA PRO A 188 -5.05 47.24 -27.46
C PRO A 188 -5.70 47.39 -28.85
N ILE A 189 -6.96 47.83 -28.82
CA ILE A 189 -7.96 47.96 -29.91
C ILE A 189 -7.50 48.73 -31.18
N SER A 190 -6.26 49.18 -31.31
CA SER A 190 -5.91 50.23 -32.27
C SER A 190 -5.29 49.82 -33.61
N THR A 191 -5.26 48.55 -34.03
CA THR A 191 -4.81 48.22 -35.40
C THR A 191 -5.74 47.26 -36.13
N GLN A 192 -6.32 47.77 -37.22
CA GLN A 192 -7.29 47.15 -38.13
C GLN A 192 -6.74 45.90 -38.85
N SER A 193 -6.66 44.77 -38.16
CA SER A 193 -6.54 43.46 -38.83
C SER A 193 -7.61 42.49 -38.31
N PRO A 194 -8.50 41.95 -39.16
CA PRO A 194 -9.55 41.01 -38.75
C PRO A 194 -9.05 39.67 -38.19
N ASP A 195 -7.78 39.32 -38.40
CA ASP A 195 -7.18 38.05 -37.95
C ASP A 195 -6.75 38.03 -36.47
N TYR A 196 -6.92 39.14 -35.74
CA TYR A 196 -6.41 39.34 -34.38
C TYR A 196 -7.43 39.01 -33.26
N TRP A 197 -8.57 38.40 -33.60
CA TRP A 197 -9.69 38.14 -32.67
C TRP A 197 -9.85 36.67 -32.27
N ARG A 198 -8.78 35.87 -32.33
CA ARG A 198 -8.85 34.45 -31.93
C ARG A 198 -8.81 34.33 -30.40
N ASP A 199 -9.75 33.55 -29.87
CA ASP A 199 -9.85 33.05 -28.48
C ASP A 199 -8.58 32.29 -28.01
N GLU A 200 -7.74 31.87 -28.97
CA GLU A 200 -6.49 31.13 -28.84
C GLU A 200 -5.32 31.92 -28.21
N MET A 201 -5.46 33.24 -27.96
CA MET A 201 -4.37 34.11 -27.44
C MET A 201 -4.29 34.11 -25.92
N ARG A 202 -3.87 32.98 -25.31
CA ARG A 202 -3.58 32.90 -23.85
C ARG A 202 -2.98 31.58 -23.38
N GLU A 203 -2.21 30.91 -24.23
CA GLU A 203 -1.76 29.55 -23.91
C GLU A 203 -0.95 29.51 -22.61
N LYS A 204 -1.22 28.47 -21.82
CA LYS A 204 -0.49 28.14 -20.60
C LYS A 204 0.01 26.73 -20.74
N ILE A 205 1.29 26.52 -20.50
CA ILE A 205 1.89 25.18 -20.51
C ILE A 205 2.30 24.77 -19.11
N ARG A 206 2.15 23.48 -18.84
CA ARG A 206 2.68 22.79 -17.70
C ARG A 206 3.69 21.77 -18.17
N ILE A 207 4.84 21.68 -17.49
CA ILE A 207 5.89 20.70 -17.81
C ILE A 207 6.28 19.97 -16.53
N TRP A 208 6.41 18.66 -16.60
CA TRP A 208 6.99 17.86 -15.52
C TRP A 208 7.79 16.68 -16.07
N THR A 209 8.60 16.08 -15.20
CA THR A 209 9.44 14.94 -15.57
C THR A 209 9.27 13.78 -14.62
N VAL A 210 9.50 12.57 -15.13
CA VAL A 210 9.54 11.33 -14.36
C VAL A 210 10.83 10.61 -14.72
N LEU A 211 11.61 10.27 -13.69
CA LEU A 211 12.82 9.47 -13.86
C LEU A 211 12.46 8.02 -14.19
N PRO A 212 13.23 7.33 -15.04
CA PRO A 212 13.12 5.89 -15.17
C PRO A 212 13.56 5.20 -13.86
N SER A 213 13.04 4.00 -13.60
CA SER A 213 13.18 3.30 -12.32
C SER A 213 14.63 3.04 -11.89
N ASP A 214 15.58 2.96 -12.82
CA ASP A 214 17.02 2.78 -12.55
C ASP A 214 17.71 4.08 -12.10
N LEU A 215 17.09 5.24 -12.36
CA LEU A 215 17.55 6.55 -11.93
C LEU A 215 16.79 7.08 -10.69
N GLU A 216 15.64 6.48 -10.37
CA GLU A 216 14.88 6.78 -9.15
C GLU A 216 15.74 6.56 -7.88
N GLY A 217 15.67 7.49 -6.94
CA GLY A 217 16.46 7.46 -5.70
C GLY A 217 17.95 7.80 -5.88
N LYS A 218 18.50 7.78 -7.10
CA LYS A 218 19.85 8.28 -7.39
C LYS A 218 19.84 9.79 -7.60
N TYR A 219 18.86 10.30 -8.32
CA TYR A 219 18.78 11.71 -8.71
C TYR A 219 17.58 12.41 -8.08
N ARG A 220 17.76 13.68 -7.70
CA ARG A 220 16.69 14.58 -7.25
C ARG A 220 16.55 15.75 -8.20
N LEU A 221 15.32 16.13 -8.52
CA LEU A 221 15.03 17.32 -9.32
C LEU A 221 15.63 18.57 -8.67
N VAL A 222 16.34 19.38 -9.44
CA VAL A 222 16.93 20.64 -8.99
C VAL A 222 16.14 21.81 -9.54
N THR A 223 15.75 21.76 -10.82
CA THR A 223 14.89 22.78 -11.42
C THR A 223 14.22 22.28 -12.70
N GLN A 224 13.00 22.77 -12.96
CA GLN A 224 12.29 22.66 -14.24
C GLN A 224 11.43 23.93 -14.43
N PRO A 225 11.20 24.41 -15.66
CA PRO A 225 10.30 25.53 -15.89
C PRO A 225 8.84 25.08 -15.80
N ALA A 226 7.92 26.04 -15.62
CA ALA A 226 6.48 25.82 -15.76
C ALA A 226 5.91 24.70 -14.85
N VAL A 227 6.36 24.64 -13.60
CA VAL A 227 5.86 23.71 -12.56
C VAL A 227 4.36 23.90 -12.32
N SER A 228 3.88 25.15 -12.39
CA SER A 228 2.47 25.55 -12.29
C SER A 228 1.96 26.14 -13.61
N LEU A 229 0.65 26.03 -13.85
CA LEU A 229 -0.01 26.52 -15.07
C LEU A 229 -0.07 28.06 -15.18
N TYR A 230 -0.14 28.75 -14.04
CA TYR A 230 -0.37 30.21 -13.97
C TYR A 230 0.72 30.97 -13.23
N PRO A 231 2.00 30.89 -13.64
CA PRO A 231 2.96 31.84 -13.10
C PRO A 231 2.58 33.25 -13.61
N PRO A 232 2.63 34.28 -12.74
CA PRO A 232 2.42 35.65 -13.21
C PRO A 232 3.46 35.98 -14.27
N ILE A 233 3.02 36.40 -15.46
CA ILE A 233 3.90 37.15 -16.36
C ILE A 233 4.23 38.43 -15.62
N ASN A 234 5.52 38.68 -15.39
CA ASN A 234 6.02 39.76 -14.55
C ASN A 234 5.10 41.00 -14.58
N PRO A 235 4.36 41.29 -13.49
CA PRO A 235 3.41 42.41 -13.44
C PRO A 235 4.11 43.76 -13.67
N ALA A 236 5.41 43.83 -13.34
CA ALA A 236 6.24 45.01 -13.46
C ALA A 236 6.91 45.18 -14.84
N GLN A 237 6.80 44.21 -15.76
CA GLN A 237 7.47 44.28 -17.07
C GLN A 237 6.59 43.99 -18.29
N ASN A 238 5.41 43.37 -18.17
CA ASN A 238 4.53 43.07 -19.33
C ASN A 238 5.28 42.35 -20.49
N THR A 239 6.35 41.63 -20.19
CA THR A 239 7.23 41.02 -21.19
C THR A 239 6.73 39.62 -21.52
N THR A 240 6.25 39.43 -22.75
CA THR A 240 6.11 38.11 -23.36
C THR A 240 7.48 37.40 -23.31
N PRO A 241 7.56 36.12 -22.89
CA PRO A 241 8.81 35.34 -22.84
C PRO A 241 9.38 35.04 -24.25
N SER A 242 9.85 36.06 -24.95
CA SER A 242 10.02 36.05 -26.41
C SER A 242 11.45 35.82 -26.91
N SER A 243 12.46 35.85 -26.03
CA SER A 243 13.85 35.62 -26.48
C SER A 243 14.87 35.21 -25.43
N ASP A 244 14.49 35.08 -24.15
CA ASP A 244 15.43 35.36 -23.07
C ASP A 244 15.07 34.57 -21.77
N GLY A 245 15.46 33.29 -21.64
CA GLY A 245 15.28 32.53 -20.39
C GLY A 245 15.14 31.01 -20.53
N ASN A 246 14.76 30.31 -19.46
CA ASN A 246 14.45 28.86 -19.51
C ASN A 246 13.06 28.63 -20.13
N GLY A 247 12.99 28.07 -21.33
CA GLY A 247 11.73 27.91 -22.07
C GLY A 247 11.33 29.18 -22.84
N GLU A 248 12.05 29.49 -23.92
CA GLU A 248 11.82 30.64 -24.79
C GLU A 248 10.67 30.36 -25.76
N TRP A 249 9.62 31.19 -25.73
CA TRP A 249 8.47 31.10 -26.62
C TRP A 249 8.75 31.89 -27.90
N LYS A 250 9.21 31.20 -28.94
CA LYS A 250 9.64 31.83 -30.19
C LYS A 250 9.48 30.91 -31.38
N GLY A 251 8.89 31.44 -32.46
CA GLY A 251 8.69 30.70 -33.71
C GLY A 251 7.67 29.57 -33.59
N ASN A 252 6.61 29.80 -32.81
CA ASN A 252 5.55 28.85 -32.50
C ASN A 252 6.01 27.57 -31.80
N LYS A 253 7.00 27.71 -30.92
CA LYS A 253 7.57 26.62 -30.12
C LYS A 253 8.19 27.16 -28.84
N VAL A 254 8.38 26.28 -27.87
CA VAL A 254 9.09 26.56 -26.62
C VAL A 254 10.48 25.91 -26.71
N ASN A 255 11.56 26.70 -26.70
CA ASN A 255 12.93 26.20 -26.85
C ASN A 255 13.76 26.39 -25.59
N LYS A 256 14.92 25.72 -25.54
CA LYS A 256 15.91 25.84 -24.46
C LYS A 256 15.30 25.53 -23.09
N VAL A 257 14.34 24.59 -23.04
CA VAL A 257 13.86 24.03 -21.78
C VAL A 257 15.00 23.24 -21.15
N LYS A 258 15.30 23.54 -19.90
CA LYS A 258 16.40 22.97 -19.16
C LYS A 258 15.85 22.39 -17.88
N ILE A 259 16.00 21.07 -17.74
CA ILE A 259 15.63 20.32 -16.55
C ILE A 259 16.91 19.76 -15.95
N LEU A 260 17.15 20.08 -14.68
CA LEU A 260 18.37 19.68 -13.99
C LEU A 260 18.04 18.77 -12.82
N TYR A 261 18.85 17.75 -12.67
CA TYR A 261 18.83 16.82 -11.55
C TYR A 261 20.18 16.85 -10.83
N ALA A 262 20.25 16.52 -9.55
CA ALA A 262 21.51 16.38 -8.83
C ALA A 262 21.58 15.00 -8.20
N ASP A 263 22.78 14.40 -8.25
CA ASP A 263 23.04 13.11 -7.61
C ASP A 263 22.83 13.25 -6.09
N THR A 264 22.15 12.27 -5.50
CA THR A 264 21.80 12.20 -4.07
C THR A 264 22.61 11.16 -3.31
N THR A 265 23.30 10.26 -4.01
CA THR A 265 24.01 9.12 -3.40
C THR A 265 25.17 9.53 -2.50
N ASN A 266 25.66 10.77 -2.64
CA ASN A 266 26.83 11.30 -1.93
C ASN A 266 26.51 12.54 -1.07
N ARG A 267 25.35 12.63 -0.39
CA ARG A 267 24.87 13.81 0.36
C ARG A 267 24.99 13.77 1.91
N ALA A 268 25.85 12.92 2.48
CA ALA A 268 26.09 12.91 3.93
C ALA A 268 27.34 13.71 4.34
N GLN A 269 27.16 15.00 4.63
CA GLN A 269 28.22 15.97 5.02
C GLN A 269 28.10 16.48 6.46
N HIS A 270 27.24 15.85 7.27
CA HIS A 270 27.07 16.15 8.69
C HIS A 270 27.70 15.06 9.54
N LYS A 271 27.85 15.32 10.85
CA LYS A 271 28.30 14.27 11.78
C LYS A 271 27.38 13.05 11.66
N PRO A 272 27.91 11.82 11.55
CA PRO A 272 27.09 10.64 11.30
C PRO A 272 26.17 10.30 12.48
N ASN A 273 26.58 10.64 13.70
CA ASN A 273 25.74 10.53 14.88
C ASN A 273 24.86 11.80 15.03
N LYS A 274 23.54 11.65 14.84
CA LYS A 274 22.58 12.76 14.99
C LYS A 274 22.48 13.28 16.43
N ASP A 275 22.90 12.51 17.43
CA ASP A 275 22.94 12.97 18.84
C ASP A 275 24.02 14.02 19.06
N GLU A 276 25.03 14.06 18.20
CA GLU A 276 26.05 15.12 18.22
C GLU A 276 25.60 16.39 17.49
N TRP A 277 24.38 16.41 16.93
CA TRP A 277 23.83 17.60 16.28
C TRP A 277 23.23 18.49 17.33
N ARG A 278 23.90 19.61 17.60
CA ARG A 278 23.46 20.57 18.59
C ARG A 278 22.25 21.36 18.07
N GLU A 279 21.26 21.61 18.92
CA GLU A 279 20.23 22.60 18.63
C GLU A 279 20.81 24.00 18.53
N SER A 280 20.40 24.76 17.52
CA SER A 280 20.77 26.16 17.33
C SER A 280 20.15 26.98 18.45
N VAL A 281 21.00 27.60 19.28
CA VAL A 281 20.59 28.47 20.38
C VAL A 281 21.11 29.87 20.11
N LYS A 282 20.27 30.88 20.32
CA LYS A 282 20.65 32.27 20.13
C LYS A 282 21.73 32.68 21.14
N PRO A 283 22.93 33.11 20.70
CA PRO A 283 23.99 33.62 21.58
C PRO A 283 23.65 35.00 22.16
N LYS A 284 24.42 35.43 23.17
CA LYS A 284 24.33 36.77 23.77
C LYS A 284 24.57 37.89 22.75
N LEU A 285 25.49 37.65 21.81
CA LEU A 285 25.80 38.55 20.69
C LEU A 285 25.49 37.80 19.40
N ASP A 286 24.75 38.45 18.51
CA ASP A 286 24.22 37.86 17.27
C ASP A 286 25.31 37.68 16.20
N TYR A 287 26.25 36.76 16.46
CA TYR A 287 27.41 36.45 15.62
C TYR A 287 27.57 34.94 15.43
N GLY A 288 28.40 34.54 14.47
CA GLY A 288 28.67 33.14 14.14
C GLY A 288 27.53 32.45 13.40
N TYR A 289 26.67 33.21 12.69
CA TYR A 289 25.43 32.64 12.16
C TYR A 289 25.42 32.44 10.65
N LEU A 290 24.57 31.51 10.21
CA LEU A 290 24.07 31.37 8.86
C LEU A 290 22.53 31.44 8.91
N THR A 291 21.93 32.37 8.17
CA THR A 291 20.47 32.57 8.19
C THR A 291 19.89 32.75 6.79
N GLY A 292 18.64 32.37 6.65
CA GLY A 292 17.99 32.26 5.36
C GLY A 292 16.50 31.94 5.47
N GLN A 293 15.88 31.68 4.33
CA GLN A 293 14.45 31.34 4.22
C GLN A 293 14.26 30.11 3.36
N ALA A 294 13.45 29.15 3.82
CA ALA A 294 12.97 28.02 3.04
C ALA A 294 11.53 28.28 2.56
N PHE A 295 11.26 28.03 1.29
CA PHE A 295 9.94 28.23 0.69
C PHE A 295 9.70 27.22 -0.44
N TRP A 296 8.43 26.98 -0.78
CA TRP A 296 8.08 26.16 -1.93
C TRP A 296 8.05 27.01 -3.20
N ASN A 297 8.96 26.74 -4.13
CA ASN A 297 8.98 27.33 -5.45
C ASN A 297 7.86 26.72 -6.31
N LEU A 298 6.66 27.28 -6.18
CA LEU A 298 5.47 26.92 -6.96
C LEU A 298 5.33 27.85 -8.16
N PHE A 299 5.94 29.05 -8.11
CA PHE A 299 5.76 30.10 -9.10
C PHE A 299 7.08 30.43 -9.82
N THR A 300 7.52 29.53 -10.70
CA THR A 300 8.62 29.83 -11.62
C THR A 300 8.09 30.49 -12.90
N ALA A 301 8.38 31.79 -13.09
CA ALA A 301 7.97 32.55 -14.26
C ALA A 301 8.43 31.89 -15.58
N GLN A 302 7.51 31.74 -16.55
CA GLN A 302 7.80 31.19 -17.86
C GLN A 302 8.80 32.09 -18.60
N GLY A 303 9.92 31.52 -19.08
CA GLY A 303 10.91 32.21 -19.89
C GLY A 303 11.68 33.33 -19.18
N TYR A 304 11.93 33.21 -17.86
CA TYR A 304 12.74 34.18 -17.11
C TYR A 304 14.25 33.82 -17.13
N LYS A 305 15.14 34.84 -17.16
CA LYS A 305 16.61 34.66 -17.31
C LYS A 305 17.33 34.14 -16.08
N ASN A 306 16.90 34.59 -14.90
CA ASN A 306 17.58 34.28 -13.65
C ASN A 306 16.68 33.35 -12.83
N LEU A 307 17.19 32.25 -12.30
CA LEU A 307 16.52 31.53 -11.22
C LEU A 307 16.48 32.35 -9.91
N ASN A 308 16.60 33.68 -9.96
CA ASN A 308 16.58 34.52 -8.76
C ASN A 308 15.15 34.56 -8.20
N PHE A 309 14.93 33.77 -7.16
CA PHE A 309 13.72 33.73 -6.35
C PHE A 309 13.69 34.92 -5.40
N TRP A 310 13.45 36.11 -5.95
CA TRP A 310 13.02 37.23 -5.11
C TRP A 310 11.62 36.89 -4.66
N ASN A 311 11.48 36.58 -3.37
CA ASN A 311 10.21 36.64 -2.68
C ASN A 311 9.68 38.04 -2.96
N TYR A 312 8.74 38.13 -3.91
CA TYR A 312 8.36 39.35 -4.62
C TYR A 312 8.10 40.48 -3.62
N ASP A 313 8.75 41.63 -3.81
CA ASP A 313 8.74 42.80 -2.91
C ASP A 313 7.34 43.43 -2.68
N ASP A 314 6.26 42.86 -3.22
CA ASP A 314 4.86 43.25 -2.98
C ASP A 314 4.00 42.15 -2.29
N GLY A 315 4.62 41.10 -1.72
CA GLY A 315 3.97 40.05 -0.93
C GLY A 315 4.33 38.63 -1.38
N PRO A 316 4.33 37.62 -0.48
CA PRO A 316 4.92 36.32 -0.79
C PRO A 316 4.06 35.51 -1.76
N VAL A 317 4.52 35.42 -3.01
CA VAL A 317 3.92 34.59 -4.06
C VAL A 317 4.17 33.10 -3.78
N ASP A 318 5.41 32.75 -3.43
CA ASP A 318 5.79 31.41 -2.95
C ASP A 318 5.57 31.27 -1.44
N PRO A 319 5.02 30.13 -0.95
CA PRO A 319 4.69 29.97 0.44
C PRO A 319 5.90 29.50 1.25
N ALA A 320 5.98 29.97 2.49
CA ALA A 320 6.97 29.51 3.45
C ALA A 320 6.94 27.98 3.62
N ALA A 321 8.12 27.37 3.68
CA ALA A 321 8.26 25.95 4.00
C ALA A 321 8.55 25.82 5.51
N ALA A 322 7.48 25.93 6.30
CA ALA A 322 7.54 25.93 7.76
C ALA A 322 7.72 24.52 8.35
N GLY A 323 8.39 24.45 9.51
CA GLY A 323 8.58 23.21 10.26
C GLY A 323 9.65 22.27 9.71
N LEU A 324 10.45 22.68 8.73
CA LEU A 324 11.55 21.88 8.17
C LEU A 324 12.78 21.93 9.05
N THR A 325 13.51 20.83 9.15
CA THR A 325 14.79 20.80 9.87
C THR A 325 15.92 21.23 8.94
N VAL A 326 16.65 22.28 9.29
CA VAL A 326 17.83 22.78 8.56
C VAL A 326 19.07 22.49 9.38
N VAL A 327 20.08 21.88 8.75
CA VAL A 327 21.30 21.42 9.42
C VAL A 327 22.51 22.04 8.75
N GLY A 328 23.44 22.57 9.55
CA GLY A 328 24.68 23.18 9.10
C GLY A 328 25.90 22.53 9.74
N SER A 329 26.97 22.39 8.97
CA SER A 329 28.28 21.93 9.41
C SER A 329 29.39 22.79 8.81
N TYR A 330 30.59 22.75 9.41
CA TYR A 330 31.81 23.16 8.72
C TYR A 330 32.99 22.26 9.08
N LEU A 331 33.97 22.18 8.18
CA LEU A 331 35.17 21.35 8.36
C LEU A 331 36.13 21.95 9.40
N SER A 332 36.78 21.07 10.17
CA SER A 332 37.77 21.45 11.18
C SER A 332 39.06 22.00 10.58
N ASP A 333 39.83 22.75 11.36
CA ASP A 333 41.09 23.36 10.90
C ASP A 333 42.10 22.30 10.42
N LYS A 334 42.07 21.12 11.05
CA LYS A 334 42.82 19.92 10.62
C LYS A 334 42.42 19.51 9.20
N ALA A 335 41.12 19.42 8.93
CA ALA A 335 40.61 19.03 7.62
C ALA A 335 40.99 20.06 6.54
N VAL A 336 40.85 21.36 6.82
CA VAL A 336 41.19 22.43 5.86
C VAL A 336 42.68 22.38 5.50
N ARG A 337 43.58 22.23 6.48
CA ARG A 337 45.02 22.08 6.20
C ARG A 337 45.34 20.83 5.37
N ALA A 338 44.66 19.72 5.65
CA ALA A 338 44.82 18.48 4.88
C ALA A 338 44.34 18.64 3.42
N ILE A 339 43.24 19.38 3.22
CA ILE A 339 42.71 19.72 1.89
C ILE A 339 43.72 20.55 1.09
N GLU A 340 44.29 21.60 1.67
CA GLU A 340 45.27 22.43 0.97
C GLU A 340 46.52 21.65 0.57
N ALA A 341 47.02 20.79 1.47
CA ALA A 341 48.16 19.91 1.19
C ALA A 341 47.86 18.89 0.07
N TYR A 342 46.66 18.30 0.08
CA TYR A 342 46.20 17.39 -0.97
C TYR A 342 46.06 18.13 -2.30
N ALA A 343 45.43 19.30 -2.31
CA ALA A 343 45.21 20.10 -3.50
C ALA A 343 46.53 20.49 -4.18
N ALA A 344 47.52 20.94 -3.40
CA ALA A 344 48.83 21.34 -3.90
C ALA A 344 49.59 20.22 -4.62
N THR A 345 49.30 18.95 -4.32
CA THR A 345 50.06 17.79 -4.83
C THR A 345 49.31 16.95 -5.86
N ASN A 346 47.97 17.00 -5.89
CA ASN A 346 47.15 16.07 -6.69
C ASN A 346 46.51 16.71 -7.94
N PHE A 347 46.55 18.04 -8.08
CA PHE A 347 45.94 18.75 -9.22
C PHE A 347 46.97 19.47 -10.09
N GLY A 348 48.15 18.86 -10.28
CA GLY A 348 49.16 19.36 -11.22
C GLY A 348 49.75 20.73 -10.87
N GLY A 349 49.74 21.11 -9.59
CA GLY A 349 50.24 22.40 -9.11
C GLY A 349 49.29 23.58 -9.37
N LYS A 350 48.04 23.33 -9.79
CA LYS A 350 46.99 24.34 -9.87
C LYS A 350 46.73 24.93 -8.49
N GLU A 351 46.46 26.23 -8.45
CA GLU A 351 45.97 26.88 -7.24
C GLU A 351 44.54 26.39 -6.93
N LEU A 352 44.28 26.02 -5.68
CA LEU A 352 42.99 25.52 -5.23
C LEU A 352 41.89 26.55 -5.51
N ARG A 353 40.96 26.21 -6.41
CA ARG A 353 39.88 27.11 -6.88
C ARG A 353 40.40 28.42 -7.49
N GLY A 354 41.64 28.43 -7.97
CA GLY A 354 42.26 29.53 -8.70
C GLY A 354 42.02 29.43 -10.22
N ASP A 355 42.78 30.20 -10.99
CA ASP A 355 42.69 30.19 -12.46
C ASP A 355 43.07 28.81 -13.03
N GLY A 356 42.24 28.26 -13.93
CA GLY A 356 42.40 26.92 -14.49
C GLY A 356 41.88 25.74 -13.65
N TRP A 357 41.23 26.01 -12.51
CA TRP A 357 40.50 24.99 -11.73
C TRP A 357 39.22 24.57 -12.47
N THR A 358 39.07 23.28 -12.79
CA THR A 358 37.95 22.77 -13.59
C THR A 358 36.85 22.14 -12.73
N PRO A 359 35.62 21.96 -13.25
CA PRO A 359 34.58 21.21 -12.55
C PRO A 359 34.99 19.78 -12.17
N GLN A 360 35.77 19.13 -13.02
CA GLN A 360 36.29 17.80 -12.76
C GLN A 360 37.30 17.79 -11.59
N ASP A 361 38.12 18.85 -11.49
CA ASP A 361 39.05 19.01 -10.36
C ASP A 361 38.27 19.20 -9.05
N GLU A 362 37.24 20.05 -9.05
CA GLU A 362 36.38 20.28 -7.88
C GLU A 362 35.68 18.99 -7.46
N GLN A 363 35.09 18.25 -8.39
CA GLN A 363 34.38 17.01 -8.05
C GLN A 363 35.32 15.92 -7.51
N ALA A 364 36.52 15.79 -8.09
CA ALA A 364 37.54 14.89 -7.57
C ALA A 364 37.99 15.28 -6.15
N LEU A 365 38.14 16.57 -5.87
CA LEU A 365 38.43 17.07 -4.53
C LEU A 365 37.30 16.77 -3.54
N GLN A 366 36.04 17.07 -3.92
CA GLN A 366 34.87 16.86 -3.05
C GLN A 366 34.68 15.38 -2.71
N ASN A 367 34.84 14.48 -3.68
CA ASN A 367 34.82 13.04 -3.45
C ASN A 367 35.90 12.61 -2.46
N TRP A 368 37.12 13.13 -2.61
CA TRP A 368 38.20 12.85 -1.67
C TRP A 368 37.88 13.37 -0.26
N ILE A 369 37.35 14.59 -0.13
CA ILE A 369 36.93 15.15 1.18
C ILE A 369 35.89 14.25 1.85
N LYS A 370 34.86 13.82 1.10
CA LYS A 370 33.79 12.93 1.59
C LYS A 370 34.36 11.60 2.08
N ASP A 371 35.32 11.02 1.36
CA ASP A 371 36.02 9.81 1.79
C ASP A 371 36.80 10.00 3.10
N GLN A 372 37.41 11.17 3.31
CA GLN A 372 38.12 11.46 4.55
C GLN A 372 37.16 11.66 5.72
N VAL A 373 36.07 12.40 5.53
CA VAL A 373 35.02 12.59 6.55
C VAL A 373 34.42 11.24 6.96
N LYS A 374 34.20 10.33 6.02
CA LYS A 374 33.70 8.98 6.30
C LYS A 374 34.67 8.15 7.15
N LYS A 375 35.98 8.32 6.94
CA LYS A 375 37.04 7.64 7.71
C LYS A 375 37.26 8.25 9.09
N ASP A 376 37.15 9.57 9.18
CA ASP A 376 37.42 10.35 10.38
C ASP A 376 36.35 11.45 10.54
N PRO A 377 35.25 11.17 11.26
CA PRO A 377 34.19 12.15 11.49
C PRO A 377 34.65 13.44 12.19
N THR A 378 35.84 13.46 12.82
CA THR A 378 36.43 14.67 13.43
C THR A 378 36.90 15.70 12.40
N TRP A 379 36.85 15.35 11.11
CA TRP A 379 36.96 16.32 10.02
C TRP A 379 35.84 17.34 10.04
N ILE A 380 34.68 17.02 10.62
CA ILE A 380 33.60 17.98 10.87
C ILE A 380 33.82 18.59 12.26
N ALA A 381 34.00 19.91 12.31
CA ALA A 381 34.23 20.61 13.56
C ALA A 381 32.99 20.58 14.45
N GLU A 382 31.84 20.95 13.89
CA GLU A 382 30.56 20.93 14.56
C GLU A 382 29.40 20.77 13.57
N THR A 383 28.27 20.26 14.07
CA THR A 383 27.01 20.18 13.35
C THR A 383 25.91 20.79 14.22
N VAL A 384 25.13 21.68 13.63
CA VAL A 384 24.08 22.44 14.30
C VAL A 384 22.79 22.32 13.50
N LYS A 385 21.66 22.10 14.17
CA LYS A 385 20.34 22.02 13.53
C LYS A 385 19.38 23.09 14.07
N THR A 386 18.38 23.45 13.28
CA THR A 386 17.28 24.34 13.66
C THR A 386 16.04 23.96 12.86
N THR A 387 14.87 24.43 13.28
CA THR A 387 13.62 24.30 12.51
C THR A 387 13.27 25.63 11.83
N THR A 388 12.66 25.59 10.65
CA THR A 388 12.12 26.79 9.99
C THR A 388 10.85 27.28 10.70
N ASP A 389 10.73 28.60 10.88
CA ASP A 389 9.55 29.22 11.48
C ASP A 389 8.34 29.24 10.52
N SER A 390 7.22 29.82 10.95
CA SER A 390 5.99 29.94 10.12
C SER A 390 6.18 30.74 8.83
N ASN A 391 7.24 31.55 8.75
CA ASN A 391 7.61 32.32 7.58
C ASN A 391 8.74 31.63 6.80
N GLY A 392 9.12 30.40 7.18
CA GLY A 392 10.18 29.63 6.54
C GLY A 392 11.58 30.07 6.94
N ASN A 393 11.73 31.03 7.85
CA ASN A 393 13.05 31.54 8.23
C ASN A 393 13.79 30.52 9.09
N PHE A 394 15.09 30.41 8.90
CA PHE A 394 15.98 29.63 9.75
C PHE A 394 17.23 30.43 10.13
N LYS A 395 17.80 30.09 11.29
CA LYS A 395 19.06 30.68 11.74
C LYS A 395 19.90 29.66 12.52
N ILE A 396 21.05 29.32 11.96
CA ILE A 396 22.04 28.43 12.57
C ILE A 396 23.10 29.30 13.23
N PHE A 397 23.35 29.07 14.52
CA PHE A 397 24.46 29.68 15.25
C PHE A 397 25.54 28.65 15.49
N PHE A 398 26.75 28.89 15.00
CA PHE A 398 27.94 28.08 15.24
C PHE A 398 28.63 28.51 16.54
N ASN A 399 29.27 27.57 17.25
CA ASN A 399 30.14 27.93 18.36
C ASN A 399 31.48 28.48 17.87
N GLY A 400 31.97 27.99 16.73
CA GLY A 400 33.27 28.34 16.16
C GLY A 400 34.44 27.59 16.78
N THR A 401 35.60 27.67 16.14
CA THR A 401 36.89 27.11 16.55
C THR A 401 37.81 28.24 17.04
N TRP A 402 38.53 28.02 18.13
CA TRP A 402 39.49 28.98 18.66
C TRP A 402 40.64 29.25 17.67
N GLY A 403 40.92 30.54 17.44
CA GLY A 403 41.90 31.05 16.48
C GLY A 403 41.30 32.11 15.55
N LYS A 404 42.14 32.99 14.98
CA LYS A 404 41.69 34.01 14.00
C LYS A 404 41.43 33.36 12.63
N THR A 405 42.20 32.33 12.30
CA THR A 405 42.09 31.52 11.08
C THR A 405 42.50 30.06 11.34
N TYR A 406 42.17 29.15 10.40
CA TYR A 406 42.58 27.75 10.45
C TYR A 406 44.09 27.52 10.40
N ASN A 407 44.89 28.52 10.00
CA ASN A 407 46.35 28.42 9.93
C ASN A 407 47.06 29.00 11.16
N ASP A 408 46.31 29.46 12.17
CA ASP A 408 46.88 29.93 13.42
C ASP A 408 47.36 28.72 14.26
N LEU A 409 48.66 28.42 14.20
CA LEU A 409 49.32 27.39 14.99
C LEU A 409 49.95 28.00 16.25
N ALA A 410 49.15 28.56 17.15
CA ALA A 410 49.70 29.12 18.39
C ALA A 410 50.05 28.00 19.38
N GLU A 411 51.34 27.65 19.48
CA GLU A 411 51.85 26.60 20.39
C GLU A 411 51.62 26.89 21.89
N SER A 412 51.29 28.14 22.26
CA SER A 412 51.21 28.58 23.66
C SER A 412 49.80 28.58 24.27
N ASP A 413 48.73 28.60 23.47
CA ASP A 413 47.35 28.56 23.99
C ASP A 413 46.71 27.21 23.62
N PRO A 414 46.45 26.33 24.62
CA PRO A 414 45.97 24.97 24.39
C PRO A 414 44.53 24.90 23.86
N ARG A 415 43.84 26.04 23.72
CA ARG A 415 42.50 26.14 23.15
C ARG A 415 42.51 26.18 21.62
N PHE A 416 43.58 26.65 20.98
CA PHE A 416 43.64 26.80 19.51
C PHE A 416 43.30 25.51 18.78
N ASN A 417 42.60 25.64 17.65
CA ASN A 417 42.10 24.53 16.83
C ASN A 417 41.07 23.61 17.52
N LYS A 418 40.59 23.96 18.72
CA LYS A 418 39.47 23.27 19.39
C LYS A 418 38.19 24.08 19.24
N GLN A 419 37.06 23.38 19.23
CA GLN A 419 35.75 24.00 19.25
C GLN A 419 35.61 24.86 20.53
N ALA A 420 35.08 26.06 20.37
CA ALA A 420 34.72 26.95 21.47
C ALA A 420 33.33 26.63 22.00
N GLU A 421 32.95 27.23 23.13
CA GLU A 421 31.57 27.29 23.57
C GLU A 421 30.84 28.49 22.94
N LEU A 422 29.51 28.39 22.81
CA LEU A 422 28.68 29.35 22.07
C LEU A 422 28.96 30.81 22.45
N ASN A 423 29.02 31.11 23.75
CA ASN A 423 29.19 32.46 24.30
C ASN A 423 30.63 32.78 24.74
N GLU A 424 31.59 31.93 24.41
CA GLU A 424 33.01 32.19 24.68
C GLU A 424 33.71 32.82 23.48
N GLY A 425 34.78 33.58 23.75
CA GLY A 425 35.61 34.18 22.71
C GLY A 425 34.93 35.34 21.97
N THR A 426 35.52 35.76 20.86
CA THR A 426 34.97 36.80 19.98
C THR A 426 35.13 36.42 18.50
N TRP A 427 34.12 36.74 17.68
CA TRP A 427 34.19 36.59 16.22
C TRP A 427 35.05 37.68 15.55
N LEU A 428 35.52 38.68 16.31
CA LEU A 428 36.40 39.73 15.83
C LEU A 428 37.84 39.22 15.75
N LYS A 429 38.40 39.15 14.54
CA LYS A 429 39.75 38.61 14.24
C LYS A 429 40.94 39.49 14.71
N VAL A 430 40.73 40.38 15.67
CA VAL A 430 41.71 41.39 16.11
C VAL A 430 42.31 41.09 17.49
N THR A 431 41.91 40.00 18.14
CA THR A 431 42.38 39.63 19.50
C THR A 431 42.85 38.18 19.55
N ASP A 432 43.61 37.80 20.58
CA ASP A 432 44.04 36.41 20.80
C ASP A 432 42.95 35.54 21.44
N ASN A 433 41.81 36.14 21.79
CA ASN A 433 40.58 35.45 22.21
C ASN A 433 39.59 35.26 21.03
N ALA A 434 40.11 35.34 19.80
CA ALA A 434 39.30 35.21 18.59
C ALA A 434 38.90 33.75 18.32
N LYS A 435 37.74 33.59 17.67
CA LYS A 435 37.27 32.34 17.11
C LYS A 435 36.78 32.55 15.67
N HIS A 436 36.71 31.47 14.92
CA HIS A 436 36.29 31.48 13.53
C HIS A 436 35.48 30.22 13.17
N ALA A 437 34.82 30.24 12.02
CA ALA A 437 34.33 29.03 11.37
C ALA A 437 34.97 28.98 9.98
N ASN A 438 35.22 27.78 9.49
CA ASN A 438 35.78 27.59 8.15
C ASN A 438 34.66 27.72 7.13
N TRP A 439 34.19 28.94 6.92
CA TRP A 439 33.06 29.26 6.07
C TRP A 439 33.24 28.76 4.65
N SER A 440 34.42 28.88 4.05
CA SER A 440 34.77 28.28 2.74
C SER A 440 34.47 26.78 2.62
N TRP A 441 34.39 26.09 3.76
CA TRP A 441 34.22 24.65 3.89
C TRP A 441 33.00 24.31 4.77
N SER A 442 31.96 25.15 4.71
CA SER A 442 30.68 24.86 5.34
C SER A 442 29.72 24.14 4.39
N TYR A 443 28.77 23.42 4.98
CA TYR A 443 27.69 22.72 4.30
C TYR A 443 26.37 22.94 5.02
N VAL A 444 25.29 23.19 4.27
CA VAL A 444 23.93 23.27 4.80
C VAL A 444 23.06 22.28 4.06
N SER A 445 22.13 21.62 4.75
CA SER A 445 21.09 20.79 4.13
C SER A 445 19.74 20.99 4.83
N VAL A 446 18.70 20.46 4.20
CA VAL A 446 17.31 20.53 4.64
C VAL A 446 16.69 19.14 4.69
N TYR A 447 15.95 18.88 5.75
CA TYR A 447 15.27 17.64 6.11
C TYR A 447 13.77 17.90 6.34
N GLY A 448 12.97 16.83 6.32
CA GLY A 448 11.56 16.88 6.63
C GLY A 448 11.26 17.30 8.08
N PRO A 449 9.99 17.59 8.42
CA PRO A 449 9.58 17.95 9.77
C PRO A 449 9.84 16.87 10.83
N ASP A 450 9.92 15.62 10.39
CA ASP A 450 10.26 14.44 11.19
C ASP A 450 11.78 14.24 11.36
N GLY A 451 12.61 15.10 10.76
CA GLY A 451 14.07 14.99 10.79
C GLY A 451 14.65 13.93 9.85
N ASN A 452 13.82 13.33 8.99
CA ASN A 452 14.24 12.41 7.93
C ASN A 452 14.62 13.18 6.66
N GLU A 453 15.36 12.53 5.76
CA GLU A 453 15.68 13.14 4.47
C GLU A 453 14.40 13.49 3.71
N LEU A 454 14.40 14.62 3.01
CA LEU A 454 13.27 14.97 2.16
C LEU A 454 13.02 13.84 1.15
N PRO A 455 11.75 13.46 0.91
CA PRO A 455 11.37 12.52 -0.14
C PRO A 455 12.09 12.79 -1.46
N GLY A 456 12.51 11.72 -2.16
CA GLY A 456 13.32 11.85 -3.38
C GLY A 456 12.64 12.61 -4.52
N ASN A 457 11.31 12.67 -4.51
CA ASN A 457 10.49 13.41 -5.45
C ASN A 457 10.36 14.92 -5.14
N ILE A 458 10.81 15.39 -3.96
CA ILE A 458 10.88 16.83 -3.66
C ILE A 458 12.24 17.35 -4.12
N GLY A 459 12.19 18.26 -5.09
CA GLY A 459 13.36 18.98 -5.53
C GLY A 459 13.81 20.01 -4.50
N ALA A 460 15.09 20.37 -4.54
CA ALA A 460 15.63 21.42 -3.69
C ALA A 460 16.69 22.18 -4.45
N LEU A 461 16.56 23.50 -4.46
CA LEU A 461 17.44 24.41 -5.16
C LEU A 461 18.02 25.40 -4.15
N TYR A 462 19.29 25.20 -3.86
CA TYR A 462 20.05 25.95 -2.88
C TYR A 462 21.55 25.68 -3.12
N PRO A 463 22.46 26.49 -2.56
CA PRO A 463 23.89 26.47 -2.93
C PRO A 463 24.60 25.13 -2.71
N TRP A 464 24.11 24.36 -1.73
CA TRP A 464 24.69 23.09 -1.31
C TRP A 464 23.96 21.87 -1.88
N VAL A 465 23.12 22.06 -2.91
CA VAL A 465 22.32 20.99 -3.54
C VAL A 465 23.15 19.79 -4.02
N LEU A 466 24.43 19.99 -4.36
CA LEU A 466 25.36 18.95 -4.82
C LEU A 466 25.96 18.09 -3.69
N GLY A 467 25.72 18.45 -2.42
CA GLY A 467 26.38 17.77 -1.30
C GLY A 467 27.85 18.17 -1.13
N ASP A 468 28.28 19.29 -1.70
CA ASP A 468 29.70 19.68 -1.67
C ASP A 468 30.02 20.67 -0.55
N TYR A 469 31.19 20.53 0.06
CA TYR A 469 31.73 21.52 0.99
C TYR A 469 32.22 22.74 0.20
N GLY A 470 31.31 23.68 0.00
CA GLY A 470 31.57 24.98 -0.61
C GLY A 470 30.68 25.99 0.09
N GLY A 471 31.24 26.76 1.01
CA GLY A 471 30.44 27.70 1.77
C GLY A 471 30.57 29.14 1.28
N PRO A 472 30.14 30.12 2.09
CA PRO A 472 29.85 31.45 1.58
C PRO A 472 31.10 32.28 1.19
N GLU A 473 32.31 31.86 1.60
CA GLU A 473 33.57 32.58 1.33
C GLU A 473 34.31 32.13 0.07
N THR A 474 34.11 30.89 -0.37
CA THR A 474 34.70 30.35 -1.61
C THR A 474 34.02 30.84 -2.89
N ALA A 475 33.04 31.73 -2.72
CA ALA A 475 32.00 32.03 -3.66
C ALA A 475 32.03 33.52 -4.04
N GLY A 476 33.04 33.94 -4.80
CA GLY A 476 33.04 35.25 -5.43
C GLY A 476 31.88 35.35 -6.44
N GLY A 477 30.73 35.92 -6.05
CA GLY A 477 29.57 36.11 -6.93
C GLY A 477 28.76 34.84 -7.25
N SER A 478 29.46 33.72 -7.46
CA SER A 478 29.10 32.29 -7.69
C SER A 478 27.63 31.85 -7.71
N TYR A 479 26.96 32.14 -6.60
CA TYR A 479 25.79 31.41 -6.10
C TYR A 479 24.55 32.31 -6.00
N LYS A 480 24.65 33.56 -6.46
CA LYS A 480 23.54 34.51 -6.52
C LYS A 480 22.34 33.95 -7.29
N THR A 481 22.57 33.07 -8.25
CA THR A 481 21.57 32.47 -9.15
C THR A 481 20.80 31.28 -8.58
N ILE A 482 21.29 30.58 -7.55
CA ILE A 482 20.68 29.32 -7.05
C ILE A 482 20.14 29.44 -5.62
N GLY A 483 20.57 30.44 -4.84
CA GLY A 483 20.30 30.46 -3.39
C GLY A 483 20.20 31.83 -2.72
N GLY A 484 19.97 32.91 -3.47
CA GLY A 484 19.72 34.25 -2.91
C GLY A 484 20.93 35.19 -2.86
N GLU A 485 20.68 36.46 -2.53
CA GLU A 485 21.71 37.50 -2.40
C GLU A 485 22.49 37.32 -1.10
N THR A 486 23.80 37.06 -1.18
CA THR A 486 24.60 36.92 0.04
C THR A 486 24.95 38.29 0.60
N THR A 487 24.53 38.55 1.83
CA THR A 487 24.96 39.73 2.59
C THR A 487 25.88 39.27 3.71
N LYS A 488 27.13 39.72 3.62
CA LYS A 488 28.10 39.56 4.71
C LYS A 488 27.78 40.60 5.78
N SER A 489 27.33 40.15 6.94
CA SER A 489 27.26 41.02 8.12
C SER A 489 28.69 41.38 8.60
N LEU A 490 28.83 42.26 9.62
CA LEU A 490 30.12 42.73 10.22
C LEU A 490 31.33 41.81 9.94
N PRO A 491 32.52 42.35 9.57
CA PRO A 491 33.56 41.61 8.86
C PRO A 491 33.89 40.24 9.50
N ASN A 492 33.33 39.18 8.90
CA ASN A 492 33.50 37.74 9.22
C ASN A 492 32.66 37.16 10.37
N ALA A 493 31.58 37.82 10.79
CA ALA A 493 30.80 37.41 11.96
C ALA A 493 29.42 36.79 11.65
N GLY A 494 29.02 36.63 10.38
CA GLY A 494 27.79 35.94 10.02
C GLY A 494 27.31 36.20 8.59
N TRP A 495 26.46 35.31 8.08
CA TRP A 495 25.97 35.29 6.70
C TRP A 495 24.44 35.24 6.65
N SER A 496 23.84 36.10 5.84
CA SER A 496 22.38 36.20 5.66
C SER A 496 21.94 36.06 4.20
N ALA A 497 20.62 35.85 4.04
CA ALA A 497 19.89 35.74 2.77
C ALA A 497 20.24 34.49 1.95
N TRP A 498 20.34 33.34 2.64
CA TRP A 498 20.46 32.01 2.04
C TRP A 498 19.09 31.36 1.83
N ASN A 499 18.61 31.36 0.60
CA ASN A 499 17.31 30.82 0.25
C ASN A 499 17.37 29.33 -0.09
N ILE A 500 16.40 28.57 0.42
CA ILE A 500 16.18 27.16 0.11
C ILE A 500 14.84 27.07 -0.63
N ALA A 501 14.89 26.95 -1.96
CA ALA A 501 13.72 26.80 -2.79
C ALA A 501 13.39 25.31 -2.96
N LEU A 502 12.29 24.85 -2.38
CA LEU A 502 11.79 23.49 -2.56
C LEU A 502 10.89 23.41 -3.79
N ILE A 503 11.08 22.38 -4.61
CA ILE A 503 10.25 22.14 -5.79
C ILE A 503 9.38 20.92 -5.49
N PRO A 504 8.05 21.02 -5.61
CA PRO A 504 7.18 19.88 -5.36
C PRO A 504 7.48 18.76 -6.35
N ALA A 505 7.06 17.55 -5.99
CA ALA A 505 6.92 16.47 -6.95
C ALA A 505 6.05 16.92 -8.14
N PRO A 506 6.09 16.22 -9.28
CA PRO A 506 5.14 16.45 -10.36
C PRO A 506 3.71 16.47 -9.82
N LEU A 507 3.15 17.66 -9.68
CA LEU A 507 1.79 17.83 -9.18
C LEU A 507 0.86 17.10 -10.17
N LYS A 508 0.06 16.16 -9.71
CA LYS A 508 -0.89 15.47 -10.59
C LYS A 508 -2.22 16.09 -10.28
N PHE A 509 -2.83 16.76 -11.25
CA PHE A 509 -4.16 17.34 -11.08
C PHE A 509 -4.92 17.09 -12.36
N LYS A 510 -6.02 16.35 -12.26
CA LYS A 510 -6.83 16.01 -13.43
C LYS A 510 -8.31 15.87 -13.10
N VAL A 511 -9.12 16.05 -14.12
CA VAL A 511 -10.50 15.58 -14.18
C VAL A 511 -10.46 14.09 -14.52
N VAL A 512 -11.11 13.27 -13.70
CA VAL A 512 -11.08 11.81 -13.88
C VAL A 512 -11.99 11.43 -15.04
N GLU A 513 -11.44 10.64 -15.96
CA GLU A 513 -12.07 10.09 -17.18
C GLU A 513 -12.50 11.13 -18.23
N LYS A 514 -13.05 12.26 -17.83
CA LYS A 514 -13.63 13.25 -18.74
C LYS A 514 -12.61 14.30 -19.17
N ASN A 515 -12.70 14.73 -20.43
CA ASN A 515 -11.78 15.67 -21.04
C ASN A 515 -12.48 16.58 -22.07
N THR A 516 -11.73 17.49 -22.70
CA THR A 516 -12.26 18.41 -23.73
C THR A 516 -12.06 17.92 -25.16
N TYR A 517 -11.57 16.70 -25.41
CA TYR A 517 -11.15 16.27 -26.75
C TYR A 517 -11.74 14.94 -27.27
N ASP A 518 -12.04 13.96 -26.43
CA ASP A 518 -12.59 12.67 -26.90
C ASP A 518 -13.44 11.86 -25.91
N ASN A 519 -13.53 12.30 -24.65
CA ASN A 519 -14.39 11.69 -23.63
C ASN A 519 -15.16 12.75 -22.86
N PHE A 520 -16.29 13.15 -23.43
CA PHE A 520 -17.13 14.23 -22.91
C PHE A 520 -18.06 13.73 -21.79
N ALA A 521 -18.47 14.63 -20.91
CA ALA A 521 -19.45 14.33 -19.86
C ALA A 521 -20.89 14.54 -20.36
N LEU A 522 -21.84 13.81 -19.79
CA LEU A 522 -23.27 14.00 -20.03
C LEU A 522 -23.88 14.94 -18.98
N PRO A 523 -24.96 15.68 -19.31
CA PRO A 523 -25.73 16.42 -18.31
C PRO A 523 -26.18 15.51 -17.15
N GLY A 524 -26.01 15.97 -15.90
CA GLY A 524 -26.31 15.21 -14.69
C GLY A 524 -25.30 14.13 -14.31
N GLU A 525 -24.27 13.87 -15.12
CA GLU A 525 -23.19 12.95 -14.77
C GLU A 525 -22.36 13.51 -13.60
N LYS A 526 -21.84 12.63 -12.74
CA LYS A 526 -20.90 13.03 -11.68
C LYS A 526 -19.48 12.88 -12.19
N VAL A 527 -18.76 13.99 -12.21
CA VAL A 527 -17.35 14.06 -12.57
C VAL A 527 -16.56 14.38 -11.31
N VAL A 528 -15.36 13.82 -11.15
CA VAL A 528 -14.52 14.03 -9.96
C VAL A 528 -13.12 14.43 -10.35
N THR A 529 -12.42 15.13 -9.45
CA THR A 529 -10.99 15.43 -9.61
C THR A 529 -10.10 14.41 -8.91
N ASN A 530 -8.84 14.33 -9.35
CA ASN A 530 -7.77 13.63 -8.65
C ASN A 530 -6.56 14.57 -8.48
N THR A 531 -5.98 14.60 -7.27
CA THR A 531 -4.86 15.49 -6.94
C THR A 531 -3.78 14.78 -6.11
N SER A 532 -2.52 14.84 -6.54
CA SER A 532 -1.35 14.32 -5.79
C SER A 532 -0.09 15.16 -6.03
N GLY A 533 0.98 14.92 -5.25
CA GLY A 533 2.25 15.64 -5.43
C GLY A 533 2.22 17.06 -4.88
N LEU A 534 1.34 17.32 -3.90
CA LEU A 534 1.23 18.61 -3.25
C LEU A 534 2.41 18.85 -2.28
N PRO A 535 2.85 20.11 -2.10
CA PRO A 535 3.79 20.51 -1.06
C PRO A 535 3.46 19.95 0.34
N VAL A 536 4.51 19.56 1.08
CA VAL A 536 4.40 19.10 2.47
C VAL A 536 4.81 20.20 3.45
N GLY A 537 4.21 20.25 4.64
CA GLY A 537 4.57 21.22 5.68
C GLY A 537 3.37 21.72 6.49
N ALA A 538 3.63 22.35 7.64
CA ALA A 538 2.58 22.87 8.49
C ALA A 538 1.89 24.09 7.84
N GLY A 539 0.54 24.10 7.82
CA GLY A 539 -0.26 25.27 7.43
C GLY A 539 -0.69 25.34 5.96
N PHE A 540 -0.53 24.27 5.17
CA PHE A 540 -1.06 24.22 3.81
C PHE A 540 -2.49 23.71 3.77
N GLU A 541 -3.38 24.53 3.21
CA GLU A 541 -4.74 24.16 2.82
C GLU A 541 -4.91 24.31 1.32
N TYR A 542 -5.73 23.47 0.71
CA TYR A 542 -6.01 23.49 -0.72
C TYR A 542 -7.51 23.53 -0.99
N VAL A 543 -7.88 24.26 -2.03
CA VAL A 543 -9.25 24.41 -2.49
C VAL A 543 -9.32 24.02 -3.95
N ILE A 544 -10.32 23.23 -4.30
CA ILE A 544 -10.65 22.95 -5.70
C ILE A 544 -11.92 23.73 -6.02
N GLN A 545 -11.85 24.59 -7.02
CA GLN A 545 -12.98 25.34 -7.55
C GLN A 545 -13.34 24.79 -8.92
N TRP A 546 -14.63 24.55 -9.16
CA TRP A 546 -15.18 24.29 -10.47
C TRP A 546 -15.74 25.58 -11.03
N VAL A 547 -15.35 25.91 -12.26
CA VAL A 547 -15.90 27.04 -13.01
C VAL A 547 -16.50 26.58 -14.34
N ASP A 548 -17.49 27.32 -14.84
CA ASP A 548 -18.00 27.15 -16.20
C ASP A 548 -17.08 27.81 -17.25
N LYS A 549 -17.43 27.66 -18.53
CA LYS A 549 -16.73 28.27 -19.68
C LYS A 549 -16.57 29.80 -19.60
N ASP A 550 -17.48 30.47 -18.89
CA ASP A 550 -17.49 31.93 -18.72
C ASP A 550 -16.68 32.35 -17.48
N GLY A 551 -16.17 31.39 -16.70
CA GLY A 551 -15.36 31.59 -15.50
C GLY A 551 -16.16 31.73 -14.22
N ASN A 552 -17.48 31.49 -14.23
CA ASN A 552 -18.31 31.57 -13.03
C ASN A 552 -18.16 30.31 -12.18
N GLU A 553 -18.11 30.46 -10.86
CA GLU A 553 -18.04 29.33 -9.93
C GLU A 553 -19.34 28.51 -9.96
N VAL A 554 -19.22 27.20 -10.22
CA VAL A 554 -20.32 26.22 -10.23
C VAL A 554 -20.17 25.14 -9.16
N GLY A 555 -19.04 25.10 -8.46
CA GLY A 555 -18.77 24.16 -7.38
C GLY A 555 -17.46 24.47 -6.67
N LYS A 556 -17.33 24.04 -5.42
CA LYS A 556 -16.12 24.28 -4.61
C LYS A 556 -15.95 23.21 -3.54
N CYS A 557 -14.73 22.74 -3.33
CA CYS A 557 -14.37 21.80 -2.27
C CYS A 557 -13.16 22.30 -1.47
N GLY A 558 -13.10 21.91 -0.20
CA GLY A 558 -12.07 22.36 0.73
C GLY A 558 -12.50 23.61 1.52
N PRO A 559 -11.56 24.23 2.27
CA PRO A 559 -10.14 23.89 2.36
C PRO A 559 -9.89 22.46 2.85
N SER A 560 -8.91 21.79 2.24
CA SER A 560 -8.46 20.44 2.63
C SER A 560 -6.98 20.49 3.01
N ALA A 561 -6.64 19.90 4.15
CA ALA A 561 -5.27 19.59 4.49
C ALA A 561 -4.74 18.46 3.59
N VAL A 562 -3.44 18.51 3.31
CA VAL A 562 -2.73 17.46 2.56
C VAL A 562 -2.62 16.21 3.43
N LEU A 563 -2.94 15.06 2.85
CA LEU A 563 -2.76 13.77 3.48
C LEU A 563 -1.26 13.37 3.48
N ALA A 564 -0.90 12.37 4.28
CA ALA A 564 0.51 11.96 4.42
C ALA A 564 1.16 11.52 3.09
N ASP A 565 0.35 11.08 2.13
CA ASP A 565 0.74 10.66 0.78
C ASP A 565 0.82 11.81 -0.25
N THR A 566 0.69 13.07 0.19
CA THR A 566 0.68 14.28 -0.65
C THR A 566 -0.59 14.49 -1.50
N THR A 567 -1.70 13.83 -1.16
CA THR A 567 -3.00 13.96 -1.85
C THR A 567 -4.01 14.83 -1.10
N ILE A 568 -5.11 15.19 -1.76
CA ILE A 568 -6.34 15.76 -1.16
C ILE A 568 -7.57 15.02 -1.67
N LYS A 569 -8.67 15.12 -0.93
CA LYS A 569 -9.94 14.45 -1.30
C LYS A 569 -10.42 14.89 -2.69
N PRO A 570 -10.92 13.94 -3.52
CA PRO A 570 -11.59 14.25 -4.77
C PRO A 570 -12.69 15.30 -4.60
N CYS A 571 -12.79 16.23 -5.55
CA CYS A 571 -13.86 17.24 -5.58
C CYS A 571 -14.89 16.91 -6.67
N PRO A 572 -16.07 16.37 -6.31
CA PRO A 572 -17.10 16.06 -7.28
C PRO A 572 -17.80 17.30 -7.82
N LEU A 573 -18.17 17.25 -9.10
CA LEU A 573 -19.13 18.14 -9.76
C LEU A 573 -20.21 17.29 -10.40
N THR A 574 -21.48 17.60 -10.15
CA THR A 574 -22.58 17.09 -10.97
C THR A 574 -22.78 18.05 -12.13
N VAL A 575 -22.63 17.56 -13.36
CA VAL A 575 -22.82 18.39 -14.55
C VAL A 575 -24.23 18.98 -14.54
N PRO A 576 -24.40 20.30 -14.67
CA PRO A 576 -25.72 20.92 -14.71
C PRO A 576 -26.62 20.27 -15.77
N ALA A 577 -27.88 20.00 -15.42
CA ALA A 577 -28.82 19.33 -16.32
C ALA A 577 -29.16 20.17 -17.57
N ASP A 578 -29.01 21.50 -17.48
CA ASP A 578 -29.20 22.46 -18.56
C ASP A 578 -27.92 22.74 -19.37
N ALA A 579 -26.79 22.11 -19.04
CA ALA A 579 -25.56 22.22 -19.80
C ALA A 579 -25.78 21.79 -21.26
N LYS A 580 -25.19 22.55 -22.19
CA LYS A 580 -25.33 22.36 -23.63
C LYS A 580 -24.13 21.59 -24.18
N HIS A 581 -24.30 21.00 -25.35
CA HIS A 581 -23.18 20.42 -26.08
C HIS A 581 -22.11 21.49 -26.32
N GLY A 582 -20.86 21.17 -26.00
CA GLY A 582 -19.73 22.06 -26.11
C GLY A 582 -19.49 22.99 -24.92
N ASP A 583 -20.38 23.05 -23.92
CA ASP A 583 -20.10 23.73 -22.66
C ASP A 583 -18.91 23.04 -21.97
N THR A 584 -18.00 23.82 -21.40
CA THR A 584 -16.84 23.31 -20.67
C THR A 584 -16.92 23.67 -19.20
N PHE A 585 -16.35 22.78 -18.38
CA PHE A 585 -16.19 22.98 -16.94
C PHE A 585 -14.74 22.73 -16.59
N THR A 586 -14.15 23.66 -15.84
CA THR A 586 -12.74 23.64 -15.47
C THR A 586 -12.62 23.48 -13.96
N ALA A 587 -11.94 22.42 -13.53
CA ALA A 587 -11.48 22.31 -12.17
C ALA A 587 -10.18 23.10 -12.01
N ARG A 588 -10.09 23.89 -10.95
CA ARG A 588 -8.93 24.74 -10.63
C ARG A 588 -8.48 24.46 -9.21
N LEU A 589 -7.22 24.08 -9.06
CA LEU A 589 -6.58 23.78 -7.79
C LEU A 589 -5.85 25.01 -7.26
N PHE A 590 -6.29 25.52 -6.12
CA PHE A 590 -5.71 26.67 -5.45
C PHE A 590 -5.01 26.28 -4.16
N ARG A 591 -3.94 27.02 -3.84
CA ARG A 591 -3.33 27.05 -2.51
C ARG A 591 -4.02 28.08 -1.62
N GLY A 592 -4.44 27.68 -0.44
CA GLY A 592 -5.16 28.51 0.52
C GLY A 592 -6.67 28.54 0.28
N THR A 593 -7.36 29.47 0.95
CA THR A 593 -8.83 29.58 0.91
C THR A 593 -9.34 30.57 -0.13
N ASP A 594 -8.49 31.51 -0.56
CA ASP A 594 -8.85 32.56 -1.50
C ASP A 594 -8.66 32.09 -2.95
N THR A 595 -9.75 32.10 -3.71
CA THR A 595 -9.83 31.73 -5.12
C THR A 595 -10.14 32.94 -6.01
N ALA A 596 -10.15 34.15 -5.46
CA ALA A 596 -10.55 35.37 -6.16
C ALA A 596 -9.44 35.95 -7.04
N ASP A 597 -8.17 35.77 -6.67
CA ASP A 597 -7.04 36.06 -7.56
C ASP A 597 -6.36 34.75 -8.00
N ASN A 598 -6.16 34.57 -9.31
CA ASN A 598 -5.52 33.37 -9.87
C ASN A 598 -4.05 33.21 -9.45
N LYS A 599 -3.54 34.04 -8.51
CA LYS A 599 -2.15 34.00 -8.04
C LYS A 599 -1.84 32.76 -7.23
N SER A 600 -2.84 32.09 -6.66
CA SER A 600 -2.66 30.84 -5.91
C SER A 600 -3.00 29.58 -6.73
N LEU A 601 -3.34 29.73 -8.02
CA LEU A 601 -3.71 28.63 -8.92
C LEU A 601 -2.48 27.79 -9.30
N LEU A 602 -2.46 26.53 -8.88
CA LEU A 602 -1.36 25.61 -9.10
C LEU A 602 -1.54 24.79 -10.37
N ALA A 603 -2.74 24.24 -10.55
CA ALA A 603 -3.09 23.44 -11.70
C ALA A 603 -4.57 23.54 -12.05
N GLN A 604 -4.90 23.17 -13.27
CA GLN A 604 -6.28 23.08 -13.73
C GLN A 604 -6.40 21.95 -14.74
N ASP A 605 -7.62 21.47 -14.90
CA ASP A 605 -7.99 20.55 -15.96
C ASP A 605 -9.47 20.74 -16.28
N SER A 606 -9.89 20.39 -17.48
CA SER A 606 -11.25 20.67 -17.95
C SER A 606 -11.86 19.51 -18.71
N PHE A 607 -13.20 19.48 -18.70
CA PHE A 607 -13.97 18.60 -19.56
C PHE A 607 -15.03 19.37 -20.33
N ALA A 608 -15.44 18.80 -21.46
CA ALA A 608 -16.56 19.32 -22.26
C ALA A 608 -17.81 18.46 -22.09
N VAL A 609 -18.98 19.05 -22.33
CA VAL A 609 -20.26 18.36 -22.29
C VAL A 609 -20.67 17.90 -23.69
N SER A 610 -21.17 16.67 -23.78
CA SER A 610 -21.88 16.17 -24.95
C SER A 610 -23.35 15.91 -24.62
N ARG A 611 -24.23 16.27 -25.56
CA ARG A 611 -25.64 15.82 -25.54
C ARG A 611 -25.90 14.66 -26.50
N ALA A 612 -24.89 14.29 -27.30
CA ALA A 612 -24.97 13.07 -28.08
C ALA A 612 -24.89 11.87 -27.13
N TYR A 613 -25.96 11.11 -27.04
CA TYR A 613 -26.07 9.95 -26.18
C TYR A 613 -26.86 8.84 -26.87
N PHE A 614 -26.46 7.59 -26.65
CA PHE A 614 -27.30 6.45 -26.94
C PHE A 614 -26.95 5.26 -26.06
N GLU A 615 -27.94 4.43 -25.77
CA GLU A 615 -27.77 3.18 -25.04
C GLU A 615 -28.56 2.03 -25.66
N TYR A 616 -28.12 0.81 -25.41
CA TYR A 616 -28.89 -0.40 -25.72
C TYR A 616 -29.32 -1.07 -24.42
N GLY A 617 -30.56 -1.56 -24.40
CA GLY A 617 -30.97 -2.53 -23.40
C GLY A 617 -30.34 -3.90 -23.66
N ASN A 618 -30.32 -4.76 -22.64
CA ASN A 618 -29.93 -6.16 -22.81
C ASN A 618 -30.93 -6.85 -23.76
N THR A 619 -30.41 -7.56 -24.75
CA THR A 619 -31.19 -8.30 -25.74
C THR A 619 -30.91 -9.79 -25.62
N GLU A 620 -31.92 -10.56 -25.23
CA GLU A 620 -31.82 -12.02 -25.22
C GLU A 620 -31.92 -12.59 -26.65
N VAL A 621 -31.03 -13.53 -26.98
CA VAL A 621 -30.96 -14.17 -28.30
C VAL A 621 -30.59 -15.64 -28.17
N LYS A 622 -31.09 -16.50 -29.07
CA LYS A 622 -30.75 -17.93 -29.11
C LYS A 622 -29.66 -18.21 -30.14
N ALA A 623 -28.89 -19.27 -29.92
CA ALA A 623 -27.88 -19.71 -30.88
C ALA A 623 -28.49 -19.97 -32.28
N ASN A 624 -27.85 -19.40 -33.30
CA ASN A 624 -28.22 -19.41 -34.72
C ASN A 624 -29.52 -18.67 -35.07
N GLU A 625 -30.08 -17.89 -34.15
CA GLU A 625 -31.18 -16.97 -34.44
C GLU A 625 -30.65 -15.53 -34.50
N GLU A 626 -31.10 -14.76 -35.48
CA GLU A 626 -30.77 -13.34 -35.57
C GLU A 626 -31.72 -12.55 -34.65
N LYS A 627 -31.15 -11.67 -33.81
CA LYS A 627 -31.94 -10.72 -33.01
C LYS A 627 -31.36 -9.32 -33.14
N THR A 628 -32.25 -8.34 -33.17
CA THR A 628 -31.91 -6.92 -33.27
C THR A 628 -32.05 -6.22 -31.92
N ALA A 629 -31.01 -5.50 -31.52
CA ALA A 629 -31.02 -4.52 -30.44
C ALA A 629 -31.15 -3.12 -31.06
N THR A 630 -32.09 -2.32 -30.56
CA THR A 630 -32.33 -0.95 -31.02
C THR A 630 -31.87 0.04 -29.95
N PRO A 631 -31.12 1.10 -30.32
CA PRO A 631 -30.65 2.07 -29.37
C PRO A 631 -31.77 3.01 -28.91
N LYS A 632 -31.57 3.57 -27.73
CA LYS A 632 -32.35 4.66 -27.14
C LYS A 632 -31.48 5.89 -27.02
N PHE A 633 -32.07 7.08 -27.14
CA PHE A 633 -31.34 8.36 -27.18
C PHE A 633 -31.63 9.25 -25.96
N ASP A 634 -32.55 8.84 -25.09
CA ASP A 634 -32.92 9.55 -23.87
C ASP A 634 -31.82 9.48 -22.81
N ILE A 635 -31.25 10.65 -22.47
CA ILE A 635 -30.24 10.78 -21.42
C ILE A 635 -30.91 10.51 -20.06
N PRO A 636 -30.56 9.44 -19.32
CA PRO A 636 -31.32 8.99 -18.14
C PRO A 636 -31.41 10.02 -17.00
N SER A 637 -30.44 10.93 -16.93
CA SER A 637 -30.30 11.96 -15.91
C SER A 637 -31.06 13.25 -16.20
N THR A 638 -31.69 13.38 -17.37
CA THR A 638 -32.49 14.56 -17.72
C THR A 638 -33.96 14.20 -17.90
N SER A 639 -34.85 15.19 -17.72
CA SER A 639 -36.28 15.02 -18.00
C SER A 639 -36.62 15.22 -19.49
N GLU A 640 -35.63 15.53 -20.34
CA GLU A 640 -35.82 15.79 -21.77
C GLU A 640 -35.76 14.46 -22.54
N VAL A 641 -36.88 14.11 -23.19
CA VAL A 641 -36.92 12.93 -24.07
C VAL A 641 -36.41 13.33 -25.44
N GLU A 642 -35.11 13.15 -25.69
CA GLU A 642 -34.56 13.18 -27.04
C GLU A 642 -35.00 11.89 -27.78
N LYS A 643 -35.79 12.06 -28.84
CA LYS A 643 -36.39 10.94 -29.57
C LYS A 643 -35.57 10.50 -30.78
N ASP A 644 -34.67 11.35 -31.26
CA ASP A 644 -33.94 11.16 -32.50
C ASP A 644 -32.46 11.46 -32.28
N LYS A 645 -31.60 10.76 -33.03
CA LYS A 645 -30.16 11.06 -33.13
C LYS A 645 -29.92 12.48 -33.67
N PRO A 646 -28.74 13.07 -33.45
CA PRO A 646 -28.37 14.32 -34.12
C PRO A 646 -28.48 14.22 -35.66
N GLU A 647 -28.86 15.31 -36.34
CA GLU A 647 -29.23 15.32 -37.77
C GLU A 647 -28.19 14.64 -38.69
N ASN A 648 -26.90 14.91 -38.46
CA ASN A 648 -25.78 14.40 -39.25
C ASN A 648 -25.11 13.14 -38.68
N ALA A 649 -25.62 12.62 -37.55
CA ALA A 649 -25.03 11.47 -36.89
C ALA A 649 -25.33 10.17 -37.65
N VAL A 650 -24.35 9.29 -37.76
CA VAL A 650 -24.52 7.91 -38.25
C VAL A 650 -23.82 6.95 -37.30
N PHE A 651 -24.05 5.66 -37.46
CA PHE A 651 -23.49 4.62 -36.60
C PHE A 651 -22.47 3.77 -37.34
N GLU A 652 -21.38 3.45 -36.64
CA GLU A 652 -20.32 2.56 -37.10
C GLU A 652 -19.99 1.51 -36.02
N LEU A 653 -19.53 0.33 -36.44
CA LEU A 653 -19.07 -0.70 -35.50
C LEU A 653 -17.70 -0.30 -34.93
N GLY A 654 -17.51 -0.51 -33.63
CA GLY A 654 -16.20 -0.51 -33.01
C GLY A 654 -15.46 -1.83 -33.23
N ASP A 655 -14.41 -2.04 -32.45
CA ASP A 655 -13.62 -3.27 -32.48
C ASP A 655 -14.45 -4.45 -31.96
N LEU A 656 -14.53 -5.53 -32.74
CA LEU A 656 -15.37 -6.67 -32.39
C LEU A 656 -14.74 -7.49 -31.26
N PRO A 657 -15.56 -8.00 -30.32
CA PRO A 657 -15.06 -8.86 -29.24
C PRO A 657 -14.53 -10.19 -29.79
N GLU A 658 -13.60 -10.80 -29.05
CA GLU A 658 -12.97 -12.06 -29.45
C GLU A 658 -14.00 -13.18 -29.70
N GLY A 659 -13.82 -13.91 -30.80
CA GLY A 659 -14.73 -15.00 -31.19
C GLY A 659 -16.03 -14.54 -31.86
N VAL A 660 -16.21 -13.24 -32.13
CA VAL A 660 -17.31 -12.70 -32.93
C VAL A 660 -16.80 -12.21 -34.28
N THR A 661 -17.44 -12.65 -35.37
CA THR A 661 -17.05 -12.27 -36.74
C THR A 661 -17.99 -11.23 -37.34
N LYS A 662 -17.53 -10.49 -38.36
CA LYS A 662 -18.34 -9.48 -39.05
C LYS A 662 -19.59 -10.07 -39.70
N GLU A 663 -19.55 -11.32 -40.14
CA GLU A 663 -20.68 -12.02 -40.76
C GLU A 663 -21.82 -12.29 -39.77
N GLN A 664 -21.53 -12.32 -38.47
CA GLN A 664 -22.54 -12.49 -37.43
C GLN A 664 -23.31 -11.20 -37.12
N ILE A 665 -22.85 -10.04 -37.63
CA ILE A 665 -23.34 -8.73 -37.22
C ILE A 665 -23.85 -7.95 -38.43
N LYS A 666 -24.99 -7.29 -38.28
CA LYS A 666 -25.46 -6.25 -39.19
C LYS A 666 -25.74 -4.98 -38.40
N LEU A 667 -25.12 -3.87 -38.79
CA LEU A 667 -25.40 -2.55 -38.23
C LEU A 667 -26.18 -1.73 -39.27
N ASP A 668 -27.30 -1.16 -38.85
CA ASP A 668 -27.96 -0.09 -39.59
C ASP A 668 -27.28 1.25 -39.28
N PRO A 669 -26.56 1.86 -40.23
CA PRO A 669 -25.81 3.09 -40.00
C PRO A 669 -26.70 4.32 -39.75
N GLU A 670 -27.98 4.28 -40.08
CA GLU A 670 -28.90 5.42 -39.85
C GLU A 670 -29.61 5.29 -38.51
N THR A 671 -30.05 4.09 -38.12
CA THR A 671 -30.81 3.92 -36.86
C THR A 671 -29.94 3.48 -35.69
N GLY A 672 -28.73 2.98 -35.95
CA GLY A 672 -27.86 2.37 -34.94
C GLY A 672 -28.35 0.99 -34.49
N SER A 673 -29.37 0.42 -35.13
CA SER A 673 -29.85 -0.93 -34.78
C SER A 673 -28.79 -1.97 -35.12
N VAL A 674 -28.47 -2.84 -34.17
CA VAL A 674 -27.51 -3.93 -34.32
C VAL A 674 -28.24 -5.25 -34.33
N SER A 675 -28.11 -6.03 -35.39
CA SER A 675 -28.52 -7.43 -35.43
C SER A 675 -27.32 -8.34 -35.18
N PHE A 676 -27.50 -9.35 -34.33
CA PHE A 676 -26.48 -10.35 -34.02
C PHE A 676 -27.04 -11.77 -34.17
N THR A 677 -26.25 -12.66 -34.80
CA THR A 677 -26.54 -14.09 -34.93
C THR A 677 -25.44 -14.91 -34.23
N PRO A 678 -25.62 -15.30 -32.96
CA PRO A 678 -24.62 -16.06 -32.22
C PRO A 678 -24.50 -17.50 -32.73
N THR A 679 -23.32 -18.11 -32.57
CA THR A 679 -23.08 -19.54 -32.84
C THR A 679 -23.42 -20.41 -31.64
N LYS A 680 -23.49 -21.73 -31.84
CA LYS A 680 -23.68 -22.68 -30.73
C LYS A 680 -22.59 -22.60 -29.66
N GLN A 681 -21.35 -22.27 -30.04
CA GLN A 681 -20.21 -22.13 -29.12
C GLN A 681 -20.29 -20.85 -28.26
N GLN A 682 -21.23 -19.97 -28.55
CA GLN A 682 -21.47 -18.73 -27.82
C GLN A 682 -22.66 -18.84 -26.84
N THR A 683 -23.31 -20.00 -26.76
CA THR A 683 -24.39 -20.31 -25.80
C THR A 683 -23.95 -20.06 -24.36
N GLY A 684 -24.80 -19.40 -23.56
CA GLY A 684 -24.50 -19.05 -22.17
C GLY A 684 -23.53 -17.87 -21.99
N LYS A 685 -23.08 -17.22 -23.08
CA LYS A 685 -22.18 -16.06 -23.02
C LYS A 685 -22.93 -14.74 -23.16
N LYS A 686 -22.37 -13.70 -22.54
CA LYS A 686 -22.76 -12.31 -22.73
C LYS A 686 -21.81 -11.66 -23.73
N ILE A 687 -22.36 -11.17 -24.85
CA ILE A 687 -21.60 -10.60 -25.96
C ILE A 687 -21.94 -9.11 -26.06
N ALA A 688 -20.95 -8.24 -25.90
CA ALA A 688 -21.11 -6.79 -26.06
C ALA A 688 -20.53 -6.37 -27.41
N ILE A 689 -21.36 -5.86 -28.32
CA ILE A 689 -20.93 -5.36 -29.64
C ILE A 689 -20.75 -3.84 -29.53
N PRO A 690 -19.52 -3.31 -29.66
CA PRO A 690 -19.30 -1.87 -29.59
C PRO A 690 -19.85 -1.14 -30.81
N VAL A 691 -20.54 -0.04 -30.56
CA VAL A 691 -21.09 0.86 -31.57
C VAL A 691 -20.64 2.29 -31.26
N ARG A 692 -20.33 3.04 -32.31
CA ARG A 692 -19.95 4.46 -32.24
C ARG A 692 -20.95 5.28 -33.04
N MET A 693 -21.45 6.36 -32.46
CA MET A 693 -22.21 7.38 -33.18
C MET A 693 -21.21 8.45 -33.63
N VAL A 694 -21.17 8.75 -34.93
CA VAL A 694 -20.18 9.65 -35.54
C VAL A 694 -20.86 10.72 -36.39
N ASP A 695 -20.28 11.92 -36.45
CA ASP A 695 -20.69 12.98 -37.36
C ASP A 695 -19.91 12.82 -38.68
N LYS A 696 -20.61 12.56 -39.79
CA LYS A 696 -19.98 12.38 -41.11
C LYS A 696 -19.51 13.68 -41.77
N GLU A 697 -20.08 14.82 -41.37
CA GLU A 697 -19.70 16.11 -41.94
C GLU A 697 -18.52 16.74 -41.19
N ARG A 698 -18.30 16.34 -39.94
CA ARG A 698 -17.14 16.76 -39.13
C ARG A 698 -16.10 15.65 -39.09
N THR A 699 -14.94 15.89 -39.71
CA THR A 699 -13.82 14.96 -39.66
C THR A 699 -12.70 15.48 -38.76
N VAL A 700 -12.02 14.56 -38.08
CA VAL A 700 -10.83 14.78 -37.26
C VAL A 700 -9.64 14.07 -37.88
N PRO A 701 -8.39 14.52 -37.66
CA PRO A 701 -7.22 13.78 -38.13
C PRO A 701 -7.24 12.32 -37.65
N ASP A 702 -6.94 11.37 -38.56
CA ASP A 702 -6.71 9.98 -38.17
C ASP A 702 -5.28 9.86 -37.66
N LEU A 703 -5.11 9.90 -36.34
CA LEU A 703 -3.80 9.84 -35.70
C LEU A 703 -3.26 8.40 -35.64
N ASP A 704 -1.94 8.26 -35.75
CA ASP A 704 -1.22 7.03 -35.43
C ASP A 704 -1.01 6.88 -33.91
N GLU A 705 -0.36 5.78 -33.51
CA GLU A 705 -0.05 5.48 -32.11
C GLU A 705 0.84 6.53 -31.41
N ASN A 706 1.48 7.41 -32.19
CA ASN A 706 2.35 8.48 -31.70
C ASN A 706 1.65 9.86 -31.72
N GLY A 707 0.35 9.88 -31.98
CA GLY A 707 -0.43 11.12 -32.07
C GLY A 707 -0.17 11.93 -33.34
N ASN A 708 0.53 11.38 -34.34
CA ASN A 708 0.78 12.05 -35.61
C ASN A 708 -0.35 11.76 -36.61
N PRO A 709 -0.79 12.73 -37.43
CA PRO A 709 -1.74 12.45 -38.51
C PRO A 709 -1.15 11.40 -39.46
N LYS A 710 -1.84 10.27 -39.62
CA LYS A 710 -1.54 9.32 -40.68
C LYS A 710 -1.67 10.06 -42.01
N VAL A 711 -0.79 9.77 -42.95
CA VAL A 711 -0.81 10.38 -44.27
C VAL A 711 -1.15 9.35 -45.34
N ASP A 712 -1.81 9.80 -46.40
CA ASP A 712 -1.97 9.01 -47.61
C ASP A 712 -0.62 8.83 -48.35
N LYS A 713 -0.62 8.01 -49.39
CA LYS A 713 0.53 7.79 -50.27
C LYS A 713 1.09 9.07 -50.93
N ASP A 714 0.31 10.14 -50.94
CA ASP A 714 0.63 11.43 -51.54
C ASP A 714 1.05 12.46 -50.46
N GLY A 715 1.10 12.05 -49.18
CA GLY A 715 1.55 12.85 -48.04
C GLY A 715 0.46 13.70 -47.37
N ASN A 716 -0.81 13.56 -47.76
CA ASN A 716 -1.91 14.34 -47.16
C ASN A 716 -2.43 13.65 -45.90
N ALA A 717 -2.72 14.41 -44.85
CA ALA A 717 -3.30 13.87 -43.62
C ALA A 717 -4.65 13.19 -43.88
N LEU A 718 -4.75 11.93 -43.47
CA LEU A 718 -6.00 11.18 -43.41
C LEU A 718 -6.88 11.75 -42.30
N THR A 719 -8.19 11.70 -42.51
CA THR A 719 -9.19 12.12 -41.54
C THR A 719 -10.22 11.01 -41.33
N LYS A 720 -10.84 10.99 -40.15
CA LYS A 720 -11.91 10.09 -39.75
C LYS A 720 -13.10 10.89 -39.21
N PRO A 721 -14.34 10.39 -39.27
CA PRO A 721 -15.51 11.05 -38.67
C PRO A 721 -15.32 11.33 -37.17
N LEU A 722 -15.84 12.47 -36.69
CA LEU A 722 -15.85 12.82 -35.27
C LEU A 722 -16.78 11.88 -34.51
N THR A 723 -16.26 11.18 -33.49
CA THR A 723 -17.11 10.34 -32.62
C THR A 723 -17.88 11.22 -31.63
N LEU A 724 -19.20 11.15 -31.67
CA LEU A 724 -20.11 11.92 -30.81
C LEU A 724 -20.47 11.17 -29.52
N ALA A 725 -20.63 9.84 -29.60
CA ALA A 725 -20.96 8.97 -28.47
C ALA A 725 -20.54 7.53 -28.74
N LYS A 726 -20.44 6.72 -27.69
CA LYS A 726 -20.12 5.28 -27.76
C LYS A 726 -21.09 4.50 -26.88
N SER A 727 -21.50 3.31 -27.32
CA SER A 727 -22.32 2.40 -26.54
C SER A 727 -22.13 0.96 -26.98
N ASN A 728 -22.59 0.00 -26.18
CA ASN A 728 -22.49 -1.42 -26.49
C ASN A 728 -23.87 -2.04 -26.67
N ALA A 729 -24.11 -2.69 -27.81
CA ALA A 729 -25.28 -3.55 -28.00
C ALA A 729 -25.01 -4.89 -27.32
N VAL A 730 -25.70 -5.13 -26.19
CA VAL A 730 -25.45 -6.28 -25.34
C VAL A 730 -26.43 -7.41 -25.65
N PHE A 731 -25.88 -8.56 -26.03
CA PHE A 731 -26.61 -9.79 -26.33
C PHE A 731 -26.34 -10.86 -25.27
N GLU A 732 -27.39 -11.34 -24.63
CA GLU A 732 -27.33 -12.49 -23.73
C GLU A 732 -27.76 -13.73 -24.51
N VAL A 733 -26.79 -14.60 -24.80
CA VAL A 733 -27.05 -15.82 -25.58
C VAL A 733 -27.65 -16.86 -24.64
N ALA A 734 -28.95 -17.11 -24.80
CA ALA A 734 -29.71 -18.03 -23.94
C ALA A 734 -28.98 -19.39 -23.81
N GLY A 735 -28.89 -19.90 -22.59
CA GLY A 735 -28.42 -21.27 -22.31
C GLY A 735 -29.35 -22.33 -22.91
N THR A 736 -28.91 -23.59 -22.99
CA THR A 736 -29.78 -24.66 -23.47
C THR A 736 -30.81 -25.06 -22.41
N GLN A 737 -31.90 -25.71 -22.82
CA GLN A 737 -32.89 -26.24 -21.88
C GLN A 737 -32.30 -27.33 -20.98
N ALA A 738 -31.31 -28.10 -21.44
CA ALA A 738 -30.54 -28.99 -20.58
C ALA A 738 -29.79 -28.23 -19.46
N ASP A 739 -29.21 -27.07 -19.75
CA ASP A 739 -28.52 -26.26 -18.71
C ASP A 739 -29.48 -25.68 -17.66
N GLN A 740 -30.78 -25.62 -17.97
CA GLN A 740 -31.82 -25.02 -17.12
C GLN A 740 -32.70 -26.06 -16.41
N ASN A 741 -32.57 -27.35 -16.75
CA ASN A 741 -33.45 -28.40 -16.26
C ASN A 741 -32.66 -29.65 -15.87
N GLU A 742 -33.05 -30.30 -14.77
CA GLU A 742 -32.41 -31.53 -14.32
C GLU A 742 -33.45 -32.67 -14.29
N PRO A 743 -33.36 -33.66 -15.19
CA PRO A 743 -34.31 -34.78 -15.24
C PRO A 743 -33.96 -35.85 -14.21
N LYS A 744 -34.97 -36.36 -13.50
CA LYS A 744 -34.81 -37.34 -12.42
C LYS A 744 -35.32 -38.71 -12.82
N GLY A 745 -34.49 -39.75 -12.64
CA GLY A 745 -34.82 -41.13 -13.01
C GLY A 745 -35.84 -41.77 -12.08
N LYS A 746 -36.69 -42.63 -12.63
CA LYS A 746 -37.69 -43.41 -11.88
C LYS A 746 -37.74 -44.85 -12.35
N ASP A 747 -37.68 -45.79 -11.41
CA ASP A 747 -37.80 -47.20 -11.72
C ASP A 747 -39.24 -47.57 -12.15
N GLN A 748 -39.37 -48.50 -13.09
CA GLN A 748 -40.67 -49.02 -13.55
C GLN A 748 -40.76 -50.55 -13.51
N THR A 749 -41.98 -51.10 -13.48
CA THR A 749 -42.24 -52.54 -13.53
C THR A 749 -43.25 -52.86 -14.62
N VAL A 750 -43.02 -53.92 -15.40
CA VAL A 750 -43.86 -54.41 -16.49
C VAL A 750 -43.99 -55.94 -16.44
N LYS A 751 -44.90 -56.55 -17.20
CA LYS A 751 -44.98 -58.02 -17.32
C LYS A 751 -44.11 -58.54 -18.47
N VAL A 752 -43.80 -59.83 -18.46
CA VAL A 752 -43.04 -60.48 -19.55
C VAL A 752 -43.76 -60.28 -20.88
N GLY A 753 -43.03 -59.74 -21.86
CA GLY A 753 -43.52 -59.41 -23.20
C GLY A 753 -44.20 -58.04 -23.31
N GLU A 754 -44.36 -57.29 -22.22
CA GLU A 754 -44.91 -55.93 -22.22
C GLU A 754 -43.80 -54.91 -22.47
N GLU A 755 -44.01 -53.98 -23.41
CA GLU A 755 -43.01 -52.99 -23.79
C GLU A 755 -43.02 -51.80 -22.82
N PRO A 756 -41.88 -51.47 -22.19
CA PRO A 756 -41.81 -50.39 -21.21
C PRO A 756 -41.78 -49.02 -21.91
N LYS A 757 -42.31 -47.99 -21.25
CA LYS A 757 -42.34 -46.63 -21.82
C LYS A 757 -41.30 -45.74 -21.15
N SER A 758 -40.46 -45.08 -21.95
CA SER A 758 -39.43 -44.15 -21.48
C SER A 758 -40.01 -43.04 -20.62
N ASP A 759 -41.18 -42.50 -20.99
CA ASP A 759 -41.84 -41.42 -20.25
C ASP A 759 -42.18 -41.81 -18.80
N LYS A 760 -42.40 -43.11 -18.52
CA LYS A 760 -42.68 -43.59 -17.16
C LYS A 760 -41.43 -43.72 -16.29
N SER A 761 -40.25 -43.60 -16.90
CA SER A 761 -38.96 -43.77 -16.24
C SER A 761 -38.30 -42.45 -15.84
N ILE A 762 -39.00 -41.33 -16.03
CA ILE A 762 -38.59 -40.00 -15.59
C ILE A 762 -39.64 -39.48 -14.59
N GLU A 763 -39.22 -39.22 -13.35
CA GLU A 763 -40.11 -38.85 -12.25
C GLU A 763 -40.76 -37.48 -12.48
N ASN A 764 -39.95 -36.49 -12.83
CA ASN A 764 -40.32 -35.08 -12.97
C ASN A 764 -40.63 -34.68 -14.42
N LEU A 765 -41.02 -35.63 -15.29
CA LEU A 765 -41.26 -35.34 -16.72
C LEU A 765 -42.29 -34.24 -16.98
N LYS A 766 -43.26 -34.06 -16.06
CA LYS A 766 -44.28 -33.01 -16.15
C LYS A 766 -43.77 -31.62 -15.75
N ASP A 767 -42.67 -31.57 -15.00
CA ASP A 767 -42.03 -30.34 -14.53
C ASP A 767 -41.00 -29.83 -15.56
N LEU A 768 -40.61 -30.68 -16.51
CA LEU A 768 -39.76 -30.34 -17.65
C LEU A 768 -40.53 -29.54 -18.71
N PRO A 769 -39.82 -28.80 -19.59
CA PRO A 769 -40.45 -27.98 -20.63
C PRO A 769 -41.45 -28.77 -21.50
N LYS A 770 -42.59 -28.16 -21.80
CA LYS A 770 -43.64 -28.79 -22.59
C LYS A 770 -43.13 -29.11 -24.00
N GLY A 771 -43.14 -30.39 -24.37
CA GLY A 771 -42.61 -30.89 -25.64
C GLY A 771 -41.32 -31.71 -25.51
N THR A 772 -40.76 -31.81 -24.30
CA THR A 772 -39.68 -32.75 -23.96
C THR A 772 -40.08 -34.16 -24.32
N LYS A 773 -39.19 -34.87 -25.01
CA LYS A 773 -39.33 -36.26 -25.44
C LYS A 773 -38.35 -37.11 -24.68
N THR A 774 -38.74 -38.34 -24.36
CA THR A 774 -37.83 -39.30 -23.74
C THR A 774 -37.73 -40.55 -24.60
N SER A 775 -36.54 -41.12 -24.69
CA SER A 775 -36.30 -42.40 -25.38
C SER A 775 -35.27 -43.21 -24.61
N PHE A 776 -35.41 -44.53 -24.61
CA PHE A 776 -34.30 -45.37 -24.16
C PHE A 776 -33.17 -45.29 -25.17
N LYS A 777 -31.95 -45.14 -24.68
CA LYS A 777 -30.73 -45.11 -25.51
C LYS A 777 -30.57 -46.41 -26.30
N ASP A 778 -30.89 -47.54 -25.65
CA ASP A 778 -30.89 -48.89 -26.23
C ASP A 778 -32.26 -49.58 -26.05
N PRO A 779 -32.64 -50.53 -26.93
CA PRO A 779 -33.89 -51.30 -26.80
C PRO A 779 -33.94 -52.11 -25.49
N VAL A 780 -35.06 -52.04 -24.77
CA VAL A 780 -35.22 -52.74 -23.48
C VAL A 780 -35.74 -54.16 -23.71
N ASP A 781 -34.99 -55.18 -23.26
CA ASP A 781 -35.43 -56.58 -23.30
C ASP A 781 -36.43 -56.90 -22.19
N THR A 782 -37.71 -57.03 -22.56
CA THR A 782 -38.79 -57.49 -21.65
C THR A 782 -39.30 -58.89 -21.94
N LYS A 783 -38.62 -59.65 -22.80
CA LYS A 783 -38.96 -61.07 -23.05
C LYS A 783 -38.53 -61.98 -21.90
N THR A 784 -37.64 -61.48 -21.05
CA THR A 784 -37.12 -62.21 -19.87
C THR A 784 -37.46 -61.47 -18.58
N PRO A 785 -38.01 -62.15 -17.55
CA PRO A 785 -38.25 -61.56 -16.24
C PRO A 785 -36.95 -61.04 -15.57
N GLY A 786 -37.05 -60.03 -14.71
CA GLY A 786 -35.91 -59.50 -13.92
C GLY A 786 -35.69 -57.98 -14.04
N GLU A 787 -34.74 -57.44 -13.25
CA GLU A 787 -34.31 -56.03 -13.30
C GLU A 787 -33.34 -55.78 -14.46
N LYS A 788 -33.59 -54.73 -15.24
CA LYS A 788 -32.75 -54.25 -16.35
C LYS A 788 -32.39 -52.79 -16.10
N LYS A 789 -31.10 -52.46 -16.01
CA LYS A 789 -30.63 -51.05 -16.00
C LYS A 789 -30.71 -50.47 -17.40
N VAL A 790 -31.22 -49.26 -17.52
CA VAL A 790 -31.43 -48.57 -18.80
C VAL A 790 -31.09 -47.09 -18.68
N THR A 791 -30.61 -46.50 -19.76
CA THR A 791 -30.37 -45.05 -19.87
C THR A 791 -31.49 -44.42 -20.69
N VAL A 792 -32.12 -43.39 -20.15
CA VAL A 792 -33.13 -42.58 -20.83
C VAL A 792 -32.46 -41.30 -21.32
N VAL A 793 -32.52 -41.07 -22.63
CA VAL A 793 -32.17 -39.80 -23.25
C VAL A 793 -33.39 -38.89 -23.19
N VAL A 794 -33.25 -37.76 -22.50
CA VAL A 794 -34.26 -36.72 -22.40
C VAL A 794 -33.90 -35.66 -23.42
N THR A 795 -34.70 -35.52 -24.47
CA THR A 795 -34.51 -34.50 -25.51
C THR A 795 -35.50 -33.37 -25.30
N TYR A 796 -34.99 -32.19 -25.00
CA TYR A 796 -35.80 -31.00 -24.80
C TYR A 796 -36.32 -30.44 -26.12
N PRO A 797 -37.39 -29.60 -26.09
CA PRO A 797 -37.91 -28.93 -27.28
C PRO A 797 -36.88 -28.18 -28.14
N ASP A 798 -35.82 -27.64 -27.52
CA ASP A 798 -34.72 -26.95 -28.21
C ASP A 798 -33.66 -27.88 -28.83
N GLY A 799 -33.81 -29.20 -28.65
CA GLY A 799 -32.93 -30.24 -29.17
C GLY A 799 -31.71 -30.55 -28.30
N SER A 800 -31.52 -29.85 -27.18
CA SER A 800 -30.54 -30.24 -26.16
C SER A 800 -30.96 -31.54 -25.48
N THR A 801 -30.00 -32.28 -24.91
CA THR A 801 -30.24 -33.60 -24.34
C THR A 801 -29.52 -33.83 -23.03
N ASP A 802 -30.20 -34.48 -22.09
CA ASP A 802 -29.62 -35.08 -20.89
C ASP A 802 -29.75 -36.61 -20.92
N GLU A 803 -28.85 -37.30 -20.22
CA GLU A 803 -28.90 -38.76 -20.04
C GLU A 803 -29.12 -39.11 -18.56
N VAL A 804 -30.13 -39.95 -18.30
CA VAL A 804 -30.53 -40.35 -16.94
C VAL A 804 -30.58 -41.87 -16.84
N GLU A 805 -29.91 -42.45 -15.85
CA GLU A 805 -29.93 -43.88 -15.59
C GLU A 805 -31.08 -44.30 -14.65
N THR A 806 -31.73 -45.42 -14.94
CA THR A 806 -32.88 -45.97 -14.17
C THR A 806 -33.05 -47.48 -14.39
N LYS A 807 -34.00 -48.13 -13.71
CA LYS A 807 -34.25 -49.58 -13.82
C LYS A 807 -35.67 -49.96 -14.27
N ILE A 808 -35.78 -51.11 -14.94
CA ILE A 808 -37.04 -51.72 -15.39
C ILE A 808 -37.13 -53.15 -14.87
N THR A 809 -38.21 -53.52 -14.18
CA THR A 809 -38.44 -54.87 -13.61
C THR A 809 -39.54 -55.62 -14.38
N VAL A 810 -39.34 -56.88 -14.76
CA VAL A 810 -40.28 -57.67 -15.59
C VAL A 810 -40.86 -58.91 -14.86
N THR A 811 -42.20 -59.18 -14.87
CA THR A 811 -42.91 -60.19 -14.00
C THR A 811 -43.92 -61.18 -14.71
N LYS A 812 -44.29 -62.37 -14.14
CA LYS A 812 -45.19 -63.46 -14.70
C LYS A 812 -46.31 -64.00 -13.74
N ASP A 813 -47.34 -64.76 -14.22
CA ASP A 813 -48.47 -65.40 -13.44
C ASP A 813 -48.27 -66.94 -13.13
N PRO A 814 -48.93 -67.58 -12.10
CA PRO A 814 -48.49 -68.88 -11.50
C PRO A 814 -49.15 -70.24 -11.94
N THR A 815 -48.37 -71.34 -11.99
CA THR A 815 -48.57 -72.79 -12.35
C THR A 815 -48.48 -73.75 -11.14
N GLN A 816 -48.55 -75.11 -11.25
CA GLN A 816 -48.33 -76.01 -10.08
C GLN A 816 -46.94 -75.87 -9.47
N ALA A 817 -45.93 -75.56 -10.28
CA ALA A 817 -44.62 -75.12 -9.81
C ALA A 817 -44.71 -73.84 -8.98
N ASP A 818 -45.59 -72.91 -9.34
CA ASP A 818 -45.81 -71.70 -8.55
C ASP A 818 -46.77 -71.93 -7.34
N GLN A 819 -47.23 -73.18 -7.08
CA GLN A 819 -48.07 -73.57 -5.94
C GLN A 819 -47.43 -74.60 -5.00
N ASN A 820 -46.37 -75.25 -5.43
CA ASN A 820 -45.61 -76.23 -4.65
C ASN A 820 -44.17 -75.78 -4.63
N GLU A 821 -43.48 -75.85 -3.50
CA GLU A 821 -42.08 -75.45 -3.44
C GLU A 821 -41.22 -76.69 -3.12
N PRO A 822 -40.51 -77.25 -4.11
CA PRO A 822 -39.61 -78.35 -3.90
C PRO A 822 -38.33 -77.83 -3.25
N LYS A 823 -37.95 -78.46 -2.14
CA LYS A 823 -36.81 -78.03 -1.33
C LYS A 823 -35.57 -78.79 -1.74
N GLY A 824 -34.58 -78.05 -2.22
CA GLY A 824 -33.29 -78.60 -2.62
C GLY A 824 -32.53 -79.15 -1.43
N LYS A 825 -31.84 -80.27 -1.65
CA LYS A 825 -30.89 -80.84 -0.71
C LYS A 825 -29.54 -80.95 -1.38
N ASP A 826 -28.55 -80.28 -0.82
CA ASP A 826 -27.17 -80.37 -1.30
C ASP A 826 -26.65 -81.79 -1.12
N GLN A 827 -25.85 -82.24 -2.08
CA GLN A 827 -25.17 -83.53 -2.03
C GLN A 827 -23.67 -83.34 -2.25
N THR A 828 -22.85 -84.19 -1.64
CA THR A 828 -21.39 -84.13 -1.80
C THR A 828 -20.91 -85.42 -2.42
N VAL A 829 -20.08 -85.31 -3.46
CA VAL A 829 -19.49 -86.43 -4.19
C VAL A 829 -18.01 -86.14 -4.45
N LYS A 830 -17.17 -87.17 -4.65
CA LYS A 830 -15.75 -86.95 -4.95
C LYS A 830 -15.50 -86.85 -6.46
N VAL A 831 -14.31 -86.38 -6.85
CA VAL A 831 -13.91 -86.33 -8.27
C VAL A 831 -14.07 -87.71 -8.91
N GLY A 832 -14.95 -87.79 -9.92
CA GLY A 832 -15.22 -88.96 -10.75
C GLY A 832 -16.49 -89.76 -10.40
N GLU A 833 -17.21 -89.44 -9.32
CA GLU A 833 -18.41 -90.17 -8.87
C GLU A 833 -19.70 -89.54 -9.42
N GLU A 834 -20.66 -90.32 -9.93
CA GLU A 834 -21.91 -89.79 -10.51
C GLU A 834 -23.03 -89.57 -9.46
N PRO A 835 -23.64 -88.37 -9.40
CA PRO A 835 -24.71 -88.06 -8.46
C PRO A 835 -26.10 -88.51 -8.90
N LYS A 836 -27.08 -88.54 -7.98
CA LYS A 836 -28.50 -88.88 -8.26
C LYS A 836 -29.46 -87.73 -7.93
N SER A 837 -30.37 -87.42 -8.84
CA SER A 837 -31.30 -86.27 -8.74
C SER A 837 -32.31 -86.40 -7.60
N ASP A 838 -32.85 -87.60 -7.38
CA ASP A 838 -33.85 -87.84 -6.33
C ASP A 838 -33.31 -87.60 -4.91
N LYS A 839 -31.99 -87.74 -4.71
CA LYS A 839 -31.34 -87.45 -3.42
C LYS A 839 -31.15 -85.96 -3.17
N SER A 840 -31.33 -85.14 -4.20
CA SER A 840 -31.14 -83.70 -4.15
C SER A 840 -32.42 -82.90 -3.96
N ILE A 841 -33.55 -83.58 -3.72
CA ILE A 841 -34.80 -82.97 -3.28
C ILE A 841 -35.18 -83.55 -1.92
N GLU A 842 -35.24 -82.71 -0.90
CA GLU A 842 -35.50 -83.11 0.49
C GLU A 842 -36.93 -83.61 0.69
N ASN A 843 -37.91 -82.85 0.21
CA ASN A 843 -39.34 -83.07 0.42
C ASN A 843 -40.03 -83.78 -0.75
N LEU A 844 -39.30 -84.59 -1.53
CA LEU A 844 -39.83 -85.22 -2.76
C LEU A 844 -41.11 -86.04 -2.52
N LYS A 845 -41.31 -86.58 -1.32
CA LYS A 845 -42.51 -87.35 -0.93
C LYS A 845 -43.74 -86.49 -0.63
N ASP A 846 -43.55 -85.21 -0.32
CA ASP A 846 -44.62 -84.26 0.02
C ASP A 846 -45.17 -83.54 -1.22
N LEU A 847 -44.48 -83.68 -2.35
CA LEU A 847 -44.91 -83.16 -3.64
C LEU A 847 -46.03 -84.02 -4.25
N PRO A 848 -46.81 -83.47 -5.20
CA PRO A 848 -47.91 -84.18 -5.84
C PRO A 848 -47.52 -85.57 -6.38
N LYS A 849 -48.41 -86.55 -6.20
CA LYS A 849 -48.14 -87.93 -6.57
C LYS A 849 -47.97 -88.06 -8.09
N GLY A 850 -46.79 -88.48 -8.54
CA GLY A 850 -46.43 -88.56 -9.97
C GLY A 850 -45.30 -87.60 -10.38
N THR A 851 -44.86 -86.72 -9.48
CA THR A 851 -43.69 -85.86 -9.69
C THR A 851 -42.42 -86.66 -9.96
N LYS A 852 -41.61 -86.20 -10.91
CA LYS A 852 -40.33 -86.83 -11.31
C LYS A 852 -39.17 -85.86 -11.20
N THR A 853 -37.98 -86.37 -10.90
CA THR A 853 -36.76 -85.57 -10.73
C THR A 853 -35.64 -86.02 -11.65
N SER A 854 -35.04 -85.07 -12.35
CA SER A 854 -33.84 -85.28 -13.18
C SER A 854 -32.90 -84.09 -13.08
N PHE A 855 -31.59 -84.30 -13.19
CA PHE A 855 -30.70 -83.16 -13.44
C PHE A 855 -30.94 -82.63 -14.84
N LYS A 856 -31.00 -81.31 -14.97
CA LYS A 856 -31.23 -80.64 -16.25
C LYS A 856 -30.14 -80.97 -17.27
N ASP A 857 -28.90 -80.96 -16.81
CA ASP A 857 -27.70 -81.27 -17.57
C ASP A 857 -26.90 -82.40 -16.87
N PRO A 858 -26.09 -83.19 -17.62
CA PRO A 858 -25.17 -84.15 -17.03
C PRO A 858 -24.21 -83.46 -16.05
N VAL A 859 -24.11 -83.96 -14.82
CA VAL A 859 -23.25 -83.35 -13.80
C VAL A 859 -21.80 -83.78 -14.01
N ASP A 860 -20.94 -82.85 -14.41
CA ASP A 860 -19.50 -83.14 -14.55
C ASP A 860 -18.88 -83.36 -13.17
N THR A 861 -18.45 -84.57 -12.84
CA THR A 861 -17.74 -84.80 -11.58
C THR A 861 -16.23 -84.98 -11.75
N LYS A 862 -15.67 -84.74 -12.95
CA LYS A 862 -14.23 -84.91 -13.21
C LYS A 862 -13.38 -83.72 -12.78
N THR A 863 -13.98 -82.54 -12.61
CA THR A 863 -13.31 -81.34 -12.10
C THR A 863 -13.89 -80.96 -10.74
N PRO A 864 -13.03 -80.71 -9.74
CA PRO A 864 -13.55 -80.43 -8.42
C PRO A 864 -13.90 -78.94 -8.16
N GLY A 865 -14.95 -78.68 -7.38
CA GLY A 865 -15.57 -77.43 -6.95
C GLY A 865 -17.04 -77.68 -6.54
N GLU A 866 -17.70 -76.70 -5.91
CA GLU A 866 -19.16 -76.72 -5.79
C GLU A 866 -19.80 -76.57 -7.17
N LYS A 867 -20.48 -77.61 -7.62
CA LYS A 867 -21.24 -77.57 -8.87
C LYS A 867 -22.68 -77.34 -8.52
N LYS A 868 -23.15 -76.13 -8.76
CA LYS A 868 -24.59 -75.87 -8.77
C LYS A 868 -25.18 -76.70 -9.88
N VAL A 869 -26.11 -77.56 -9.51
CA VAL A 869 -26.89 -78.34 -10.46
C VAL A 869 -28.32 -77.96 -10.28
N THR A 870 -29.04 -77.99 -11.38
CA THR A 870 -30.48 -77.75 -11.35
C THR A 870 -31.17 -79.09 -11.44
N VAL A 871 -31.92 -79.44 -10.40
CA VAL A 871 -32.85 -80.55 -10.46
C VAL A 871 -34.16 -80.04 -11.00
N VAL A 872 -34.54 -80.53 -12.18
CA VAL A 872 -35.87 -80.29 -12.75
C VAL A 872 -36.83 -81.24 -12.04
N VAL A 873 -37.75 -80.64 -11.29
CA VAL A 873 -38.88 -81.29 -10.65
C VAL A 873 -40.07 -81.10 -11.58
N THR A 874 -40.44 -82.16 -12.30
CA THR A 874 -41.57 -82.13 -13.22
C THR A 874 -42.83 -82.63 -12.51
N TYR A 875 -43.81 -81.75 -12.39
CA TYR A 875 -45.10 -82.05 -11.77
C TYR A 875 -46.06 -82.75 -12.75
N PRO A 876 -47.14 -83.37 -12.23
CA PRO A 876 -48.13 -84.04 -13.07
C PRO A 876 -48.82 -83.15 -14.10
N ASP A 877 -48.96 -81.84 -13.87
CA ASP A 877 -49.57 -80.89 -14.83
C ASP A 877 -48.62 -80.45 -15.96
N GLY A 878 -47.38 -80.95 -15.95
CA GLY A 878 -46.35 -80.61 -16.92
C GLY A 878 -45.58 -79.34 -16.59
N SER A 879 -46.00 -78.57 -15.57
CA SER A 879 -45.18 -77.50 -15.04
C SER A 879 -43.95 -78.08 -14.33
N THR A 880 -42.89 -77.30 -14.27
CA THR A 880 -41.62 -77.73 -13.71
C THR A 880 -41.10 -76.68 -12.77
N ASP A 881 -40.66 -77.10 -11.58
CA ASP A 881 -39.76 -76.29 -10.78
C ASP A 881 -38.33 -76.71 -11.05
N GLU A 882 -37.45 -75.73 -11.07
CA GLU A 882 -36.02 -75.93 -11.17
C GLU A 882 -35.43 -75.59 -9.82
N VAL A 883 -35.06 -76.63 -9.09
CA VAL A 883 -34.43 -76.49 -7.78
C VAL A 883 -32.94 -76.51 -7.97
N GLU A 884 -32.33 -75.37 -7.75
CA GLU A 884 -30.88 -75.32 -7.62
C GLU A 884 -30.47 -75.95 -6.30
N THR A 885 -29.59 -76.91 -6.42
CA THR A 885 -28.93 -77.58 -5.32
C THR A 885 -27.46 -77.68 -5.66
N LYS A 886 -26.62 -77.77 -4.65
CA LYS A 886 -25.19 -77.89 -4.88
C LYS A 886 -24.79 -79.34 -4.81
N ILE A 887 -24.08 -79.76 -5.84
CA ILE A 887 -23.24 -80.95 -5.81
C ILE A 887 -21.83 -80.51 -5.56
N THR A 888 -21.40 -80.61 -4.31
CA THR A 888 -20.04 -80.28 -3.96
C THR A 888 -19.12 -81.40 -4.39
N VAL A 889 -18.38 -81.17 -5.48
CA VAL A 889 -17.34 -82.06 -5.98
C VAL A 889 -16.01 -81.56 -5.40
N THR A 890 -15.71 -81.75 -4.13
CA THR A 890 -14.63 -80.98 -3.45
C THR A 890 -13.25 -80.98 -4.18
N LYS A 891 -12.72 -79.76 -4.45
CA LYS A 891 -11.29 -79.40 -4.80
C LYS A 891 -10.81 -78.50 -3.69
N ASP A 892 -9.53 -78.52 -3.38
CA ASP A 892 -8.99 -77.54 -2.44
C ASP A 892 -8.99 -76.10 -3.06
N PRO A 893 -9.57 -75.09 -2.37
CA PRO A 893 -9.70 -73.70 -2.88
C PRO A 893 -8.39 -72.88 -2.90
N THR A 894 -8.33 -71.84 -3.76
CA THR A 894 -7.21 -70.87 -3.95
C THR A 894 -7.27 -69.69 -2.96
N GLN A 895 -6.23 -68.85 -2.93
CA GLN A 895 -6.04 -67.81 -1.92
C GLN A 895 -6.80 -66.50 -2.19
N ALA A 896 -6.92 -65.98 -3.42
CA ALA A 896 -7.79 -64.81 -3.68
C ALA A 896 -9.25 -65.08 -3.29
N ASP A 897 -9.76 -66.27 -3.62
CA ASP A 897 -11.15 -66.67 -3.29
C ASP A 897 -11.43 -66.70 -1.78
N GLN A 898 -10.39 -66.73 -0.95
CA GLN A 898 -10.50 -66.78 0.51
C GLN A 898 -10.19 -65.44 1.19
N ASN A 899 -9.71 -64.44 0.45
CA ASN A 899 -9.23 -63.19 1.04
C ASN A 899 -9.70 -61.99 0.19
N GLU A 900 -10.30 -60.98 0.82
CA GLU A 900 -10.82 -59.79 0.12
C GLU A 900 -10.00 -58.55 0.54
N PRO A 901 -9.25 -57.90 -0.38
CA PRO A 901 -8.44 -56.74 -0.05
C PRO A 901 -9.28 -55.46 -0.03
N LYS A 902 -9.09 -54.62 0.99
CA LYS A 902 -9.83 -53.38 1.19
C LYS A 902 -8.95 -52.16 0.90
N GLY A 903 -9.44 -51.26 0.07
CA GLY A 903 -8.73 -50.04 -0.34
C GLY A 903 -8.63 -49.04 0.79
N LYS A 904 -7.50 -48.34 0.85
CA LYS A 904 -7.24 -47.27 1.81
C LYS A 904 -6.67 -46.06 1.11
N ASP A 905 -7.31 -44.90 1.32
CA ASP A 905 -6.81 -43.63 0.83
C ASP A 905 -5.45 -43.32 1.48
N GLN A 906 -4.54 -42.78 0.69
CA GLN A 906 -3.18 -42.46 1.12
C GLN A 906 -2.88 -40.98 0.89
N THR A 907 -2.15 -40.36 1.80
CA THR A 907 -1.61 -39.01 1.61
C THR A 907 -0.09 -39.11 1.49
N VAL A 908 0.48 -38.44 0.49
CA VAL A 908 1.94 -38.37 0.27
C VAL A 908 2.35 -36.94 -0.01
N LYS A 909 3.62 -36.64 0.26
CA LYS A 909 4.17 -35.30 0.02
C LYS A 909 4.64 -35.14 -1.42
N VAL A 910 4.78 -33.91 -1.89
CA VAL A 910 5.32 -33.62 -3.23
C VAL A 910 6.69 -34.27 -3.40
N GLY A 911 6.83 -35.07 -4.46
CA GLY A 911 8.05 -35.81 -4.77
C GLY A 911 8.23 -37.12 -4.00
N GLU A 912 7.38 -37.44 -3.03
CA GLU A 912 7.41 -38.73 -2.33
C GLU A 912 6.67 -39.79 -3.15
N GLU A 913 7.33 -40.91 -3.45
CA GLU A 913 6.72 -42.01 -4.17
C GLU A 913 5.77 -42.79 -3.26
N PRO A 914 4.48 -42.92 -3.64
CA PRO A 914 3.51 -43.68 -2.87
C PRO A 914 3.83 -45.16 -2.93
N LYS A 915 3.51 -45.91 -1.87
CA LYS A 915 3.67 -47.38 -1.84
C LYS A 915 2.31 -48.06 -1.86
N SER A 916 2.10 -48.92 -2.84
CA SER A 916 0.83 -49.66 -3.04
C SER A 916 0.43 -50.48 -1.82
N ASP A 917 1.40 -50.98 -1.04
CA ASP A 917 1.13 -51.77 0.15
C ASP A 917 0.37 -50.97 1.22
N LYS A 918 0.58 -49.65 1.28
CA LYS A 918 -0.08 -48.75 2.24
C LYS A 918 -1.49 -48.37 1.81
N SER A 919 -1.81 -48.60 0.54
CA SER A 919 -3.12 -48.34 -0.04
C SER A 919 -4.10 -49.50 0.12
N ILE A 920 -3.70 -50.58 0.81
CA ILE A 920 -4.57 -51.71 1.18
C ILE A 920 -4.64 -51.81 2.71
N GLU A 921 -5.81 -51.56 3.27
CA GLU A 921 -6.04 -51.45 4.72
C GLU A 921 -5.69 -52.75 5.48
N ASN A 922 -6.12 -53.89 4.94
CA ASN A 922 -6.02 -55.21 5.57
C ASN A 922 -4.88 -56.07 5.02
N LEU A 923 -3.84 -55.49 4.41
CA LEU A 923 -2.76 -56.23 3.74
C LEU A 923 -2.04 -57.27 4.63
N LYS A 924 -1.95 -57.01 5.94
CA LYS A 924 -1.29 -57.92 6.90
C LYS A 924 -2.13 -59.16 7.24
N ASP A 925 -3.44 -59.05 7.07
CA ASP A 925 -4.40 -60.13 7.31
C ASP A 925 -4.51 -61.04 6.07
N LEU A 926 -3.95 -60.59 4.94
CA LEU A 926 -3.84 -61.39 3.73
C LEU A 926 -2.69 -62.42 3.85
N PRO A 927 -2.71 -63.50 3.05
CA PRO A 927 -1.73 -64.57 3.11
C PRO A 927 -0.27 -64.09 3.01
N LYS A 928 0.60 -64.74 3.78
CA LYS A 928 2.02 -64.36 3.84
C LYS A 928 2.69 -64.59 2.47
N GLY A 929 3.19 -63.51 1.86
CA GLY A 929 3.80 -63.51 0.52
C GLY A 929 2.98 -62.78 -0.55
N THR A 930 1.80 -62.27 -0.19
CA THR A 930 1.01 -61.36 -1.03
C THR A 930 1.80 -60.09 -1.35
N LYS A 931 1.73 -59.65 -2.60
CA LYS A 931 2.38 -58.43 -3.12
C LYS A 931 1.34 -57.46 -3.63
N THR A 932 1.63 -56.17 -3.57
CA THR A 932 0.78 -55.16 -4.21
C THR A 932 1.57 -54.29 -5.17
N SER A 933 0.92 -53.72 -6.18
CA SER A 933 1.50 -52.73 -7.09
C SER A 933 0.44 -51.77 -7.60
N PHE A 934 0.81 -50.51 -7.87
CA PHE A 934 -0.05 -49.60 -8.62
C PHE A 934 -0.10 -50.03 -10.09
N LYS A 935 -1.28 -49.93 -10.69
CA LYS A 935 -1.51 -50.32 -12.09
C LYS A 935 -0.80 -49.38 -13.07
N ASP A 936 -0.81 -48.08 -12.77
CA ASP A 936 -0.15 -47.02 -13.54
C ASP A 936 0.78 -46.16 -12.65
N PRO A 937 1.80 -45.47 -13.21
CA PRO A 937 2.67 -44.57 -12.45
C PRO A 937 1.90 -43.40 -11.83
N VAL A 938 2.14 -43.12 -10.55
CA VAL A 938 1.43 -42.05 -9.82
C VAL A 938 2.20 -40.72 -9.92
N ASP A 939 1.55 -39.66 -10.42
CA ASP A 939 2.12 -38.31 -10.44
C ASP A 939 2.12 -37.68 -9.04
N THR A 940 3.29 -37.58 -8.43
CA THR A 940 3.51 -36.92 -7.13
C THR A 940 4.27 -35.61 -7.21
N LYS A 941 4.54 -35.07 -8.40
CA LYS A 941 5.23 -33.78 -8.55
C LYS A 941 4.26 -32.59 -8.39
N THR A 942 2.97 -32.83 -8.52
CA THR A 942 1.93 -31.80 -8.53
C THR A 942 0.98 -31.98 -7.34
N PRO A 943 0.85 -31.01 -6.42
CA PRO A 943 -0.08 -31.11 -5.30
C PRO A 943 -1.55 -31.25 -5.74
N GLY A 944 -2.35 -32.04 -5.01
CA GLY A 944 -3.78 -32.29 -5.25
C GLY A 944 -4.19 -33.76 -5.09
N GLU A 945 -5.50 -34.05 -5.11
CA GLU A 945 -6.02 -35.42 -5.06
C GLU A 945 -5.90 -36.14 -6.42
N LYS A 946 -5.48 -37.41 -6.42
CA LYS A 946 -5.33 -38.29 -7.58
C LYS A 946 -6.01 -39.64 -7.30
N LYS A 947 -6.91 -40.10 -8.17
CA LYS A 947 -7.49 -41.46 -8.06
C LYS A 947 -6.53 -42.49 -8.68
N VAL A 948 -6.32 -43.64 -8.02
CA VAL A 948 -5.40 -44.70 -8.45
C VAL A 948 -5.97 -46.10 -8.19
N THR A 949 -5.49 -47.11 -8.93
CA THR A 949 -5.91 -48.51 -8.77
C THR A 949 -4.71 -49.38 -8.34
N VAL A 950 -4.91 -50.22 -7.32
CA VAL A 950 -3.91 -51.13 -6.75
C VAL A 950 -4.25 -52.57 -7.10
N VAL A 951 -3.29 -53.31 -7.63
CA VAL A 951 -3.40 -54.74 -7.90
C VAL A 951 -2.75 -55.51 -6.76
N VAL A 952 -3.48 -56.44 -6.15
CA VAL A 952 -3.03 -57.34 -5.07
C VAL A 952 -2.83 -58.72 -5.67
N THR A 953 -1.65 -59.31 -5.49
CA THR A 953 -1.27 -60.62 -6.04
C THR A 953 -0.89 -61.58 -4.92
N TYR A 954 -1.61 -62.70 -4.81
CA TYR A 954 -1.42 -63.71 -3.78
C TYR A 954 -0.33 -64.73 -4.16
N PRO A 955 0.27 -65.43 -3.18
CA PRO A 955 1.33 -66.43 -3.40
C PRO A 955 1.00 -67.54 -4.41
N ASP A 956 -0.26 -67.94 -4.55
CA ASP A 956 -0.70 -68.97 -5.50
C ASP A 956 -0.89 -68.43 -6.93
N GLY A 957 -0.57 -67.16 -7.15
CA GLY A 957 -0.62 -66.46 -8.42
C GLY A 957 -1.97 -65.79 -8.73
N SER A 958 -2.99 -65.95 -7.87
CA SER A 958 -4.28 -65.27 -8.03
C SER A 958 -4.18 -63.77 -7.67
N THR A 959 -5.10 -62.92 -8.19
CA THR A 959 -5.02 -61.45 -8.06
C THR A 959 -6.38 -60.76 -7.88
N ASP A 960 -6.41 -59.64 -7.15
CA ASP A 960 -7.56 -58.71 -7.00
C ASP A 960 -7.16 -57.26 -7.35
N GLU A 961 -8.10 -56.42 -7.81
CA GLU A 961 -7.87 -54.99 -8.07
C GLU A 961 -8.76 -54.10 -7.19
N VAL A 962 -8.18 -53.03 -6.63
CA VAL A 962 -8.83 -52.16 -5.65
C VAL A 962 -8.58 -50.69 -5.98
N GLU A 963 -9.63 -49.88 -6.09
CA GLU A 963 -9.54 -48.43 -6.34
C GLU A 963 -9.42 -47.63 -5.04
N THR A 964 -8.58 -46.59 -5.05
CA THR A 964 -8.34 -45.72 -3.89
C THR A 964 -7.87 -44.32 -4.33
N LYS A 965 -7.78 -43.36 -3.41
CA LYS A 965 -7.23 -42.02 -3.68
C LYS A 965 -5.86 -41.81 -3.06
N ILE A 966 -5.01 -41.06 -3.77
CA ILE A 966 -3.78 -40.49 -3.26
C ILE A 966 -3.86 -38.97 -3.27
N THR A 967 -3.81 -38.37 -2.08
CA THR A 967 -3.73 -36.92 -1.93
C THR A 967 -2.27 -36.50 -1.85
N VAL A 968 -1.80 -35.74 -2.85
CA VAL A 968 -0.46 -35.17 -2.85
C VAL A 968 -0.54 -33.82 -2.14
N THR A 969 -0.21 -33.80 -0.86
CA THR A 969 -0.15 -32.54 -0.10
C THR A 969 1.22 -31.90 -0.32
N LYS A 970 1.27 -30.57 -0.43
CA LYS A 970 2.54 -29.90 -0.12
C LYS A 970 2.90 -30.29 1.31
N ASP A 971 4.17 -30.55 1.55
CA ASP A 971 4.60 -30.86 2.89
C ASP A 971 4.23 -29.65 3.77
N PRO A 972 3.42 -29.79 4.84
CA PRO A 972 3.23 -28.67 5.74
C PRO A 972 4.62 -28.41 6.28
N THR A 973 5.13 -27.23 5.97
CA THR A 973 6.45 -26.83 6.42
C THR A 973 6.48 -26.81 7.93
N GLN A 974 7.66 -26.85 8.54
CA GLN A 974 7.75 -26.73 9.98
C GLN A 974 7.13 -25.41 10.48
N ALA A 975 7.07 -24.37 9.66
CA ALA A 975 6.26 -23.16 9.90
C ALA A 975 4.75 -23.46 9.95
N ASP A 976 4.21 -24.22 8.99
CA ASP A 976 2.78 -24.57 8.96
C ASP A 976 2.33 -25.47 10.14
N GLN A 977 3.27 -26.13 10.82
CA GLN A 977 2.99 -27.09 11.90
C GLN A 977 3.28 -26.55 13.30
N ASN A 978 4.03 -25.45 13.40
CA ASN A 978 4.45 -24.90 14.68
C ASN A 978 4.09 -23.42 14.71
N GLU A 979 3.47 -22.97 15.80
CA GLU A 979 3.17 -21.55 15.98
C GLU A 979 4.15 -20.97 17.00
N PRO A 980 5.15 -20.17 16.55
CA PRO A 980 6.10 -19.55 17.45
C PRO A 980 5.42 -18.39 18.19
N LYS A 981 5.55 -18.38 19.52
CA LYS A 981 4.94 -17.36 20.38
C LYS A 981 5.98 -16.31 20.74
N GLY A 982 5.69 -15.07 20.36
CA GLY A 982 6.53 -13.91 20.66
C GLY A 982 6.62 -13.67 22.16
N LYS A 983 7.81 -13.30 22.62
CA LYS A 983 8.08 -12.94 24.01
C LYS A 983 8.82 -11.62 24.06
N ASP A 984 8.28 -10.67 24.82
CA ASP A 984 8.94 -9.40 25.07
C ASP A 984 10.24 -9.63 25.86
N GLN A 985 11.27 -8.86 25.52
CA GLN A 985 12.58 -8.95 26.17
C GLN A 985 13.03 -7.58 26.65
N THR A 986 13.70 -7.56 27.79
CA THR A 986 14.37 -6.35 28.31
C THR A 986 15.88 -6.53 28.24
N VAL A 987 16.59 -5.53 27.73
CA VAL A 987 18.06 -5.49 27.66
C VAL A 987 18.57 -4.13 28.10
N LYS A 988 19.82 -4.05 28.55
CA LYS A 988 20.43 -2.77 28.91
C LYS A 988 20.99 -2.05 27.67
N VAL A 989 21.20 -0.74 27.78
CA VAL A 989 21.83 0.05 26.71
C VAL A 989 23.17 -0.56 26.28
N GLY A 990 23.32 -0.82 24.98
CA GLY A 990 24.49 -1.44 24.36
C GLY A 990 24.55 -2.97 24.47
N GLU A 991 23.64 -3.60 25.22
CA GLU A 991 23.55 -5.06 25.29
C GLU A 991 22.82 -5.58 24.04
N GLU A 992 23.45 -6.53 23.34
CA GLU A 992 22.87 -7.09 22.13
C GLU A 992 21.73 -8.06 22.49
N PRO A 993 20.51 -7.81 21.99
CA PRO A 993 19.38 -8.67 22.28
C PRO A 993 19.57 -9.98 21.52
N LYS A 994 19.21 -11.11 22.13
CA LYS A 994 19.27 -12.40 21.45
C LYS A 994 17.89 -12.81 20.97
N SER A 995 17.77 -13.08 19.68
CA SER A 995 16.53 -13.48 19.03
C SER A 995 15.92 -14.75 19.63
N ASP A 996 16.75 -15.63 20.20
CA ASP A 996 16.31 -16.89 20.83
C ASP A 996 15.51 -16.68 22.12
N LYS A 997 15.79 -15.59 22.84
CA LYS A 997 15.07 -15.19 24.07
C LYS A 997 13.75 -14.48 23.79
N SER A 998 13.53 -14.04 22.55
CA SER A 998 12.31 -13.36 22.11
C SER A 998 11.21 -14.31 21.61
N ILE A 999 11.43 -15.62 21.70
CA ILE A 999 10.45 -16.66 21.39
C ILE A 999 10.20 -17.50 22.64
N GLU A 1000 8.98 -17.48 23.17
CA GLU A 1000 8.62 -18.12 24.44
C GLU A 1000 8.78 -19.63 24.40
N ASN A 1001 8.28 -20.25 23.32
CA ASN A 1001 8.20 -21.70 23.14
C ASN A 1001 9.34 -22.27 22.28
N LEU A 1002 10.48 -21.60 22.17
CA LEU A 1002 11.59 -22.02 21.28
C LEU A 1002 12.09 -23.45 21.55
N LYS A 1003 12.03 -23.92 22.79
CA LYS A 1003 12.44 -25.29 23.17
C LYS A 1003 11.45 -26.36 22.73
N ASP A 1004 10.19 -25.98 22.51
CA ASP A 1004 9.12 -26.87 22.06
C ASP A 1004 9.08 -26.94 20.52
N LEU A 1005 9.80 -26.03 19.84
CA LEU A 1005 9.98 -26.03 18.39
C LEU A 1005 10.98 -27.12 17.93
N PRO A 1006 10.96 -27.52 16.65
CA PRO A 1006 11.84 -28.54 16.11
C PRO A 1006 13.33 -28.29 16.39
N LYS A 1007 14.05 -29.38 16.71
CA LYS A 1007 15.47 -29.30 17.06
C LYS A 1007 16.31 -28.87 15.85
N GLY A 1008 16.94 -27.69 15.94
CA GLY A 1008 17.69 -27.08 14.84
C GLY A 1008 17.06 -25.78 14.30
N THR A 1009 15.90 -25.37 14.83
CA THR A 1009 15.30 -24.05 14.57
C THR A 1009 16.26 -22.94 14.97
N LYS A 1010 16.38 -21.94 14.10
CA LYS A 1010 17.18 -20.74 14.27
C LYS A 1010 16.27 -19.53 14.31
N THR A 1011 16.66 -18.55 15.09
CA THR A 1011 15.95 -17.28 15.20
C THR A 1011 16.89 -16.15 14.81
N SER A 1012 16.39 -15.17 14.07
CA SER A 1012 17.12 -13.94 13.76
C SER A 1012 16.18 -12.76 13.74
N PHE A 1013 16.65 -11.58 14.12
CA PHE A 1013 15.87 -10.37 13.85
C PHE A 1013 15.89 -10.07 12.36
N LYS A 1014 14.75 -9.66 11.81
CA LYS A 1014 14.62 -9.32 10.39
C LYS A 1014 15.51 -8.13 10.02
N ASP A 1015 15.55 -7.16 10.92
CA ASP A 1015 16.39 -5.96 10.86
C ASP A 1015 17.29 -5.85 12.10
N PRO A 1016 18.43 -5.12 12.04
CA PRO A 1016 19.28 -4.88 13.20
C PRO A 1016 18.50 -4.16 14.32
N VAL A 1017 18.53 -4.70 15.54
CA VAL A 1017 17.86 -4.08 16.69
C VAL A 1017 18.75 -3.00 17.28
N ASP A 1018 18.29 -1.75 17.25
CA ASP A 1018 18.98 -0.66 17.94
C ASP A 1018 18.89 -0.88 19.47
N THR A 1019 20.02 -1.12 20.15
CA THR A 1019 20.07 -1.12 21.62
C THR A 1019 20.89 0.01 22.20
N LYS A 1020 21.29 1.00 21.39
CA LYS A 1020 22.02 2.18 21.85
C LYS A 1020 21.09 3.22 22.46
N THR A 1021 19.84 3.23 22.04
CA THR A 1021 18.82 4.19 22.52
C THR A 1021 17.82 3.49 23.46
N PRO A 1022 17.62 3.97 24.71
CA PRO A 1022 16.60 3.46 25.63
C PRO A 1022 15.17 3.56 25.07
N GLY A 1023 14.28 2.66 25.51
CA GLY A 1023 12.86 2.66 25.16
C GLY A 1023 12.35 1.34 24.57
N GLU A 1024 11.03 1.25 24.36
CA GLU A 1024 10.39 0.09 23.72
C GLU A 1024 10.57 0.14 22.20
N LYS A 1025 11.02 -0.97 21.61
CA LYS A 1025 11.19 -1.13 20.17
C LYS A 1025 10.42 -2.36 19.71
N LYS A 1026 9.48 -2.17 18.78
CA LYS A 1026 8.83 -3.28 18.09
C LYS A 1026 9.83 -3.89 17.11
N VAL A 1027 9.98 -5.20 17.15
CA VAL A 1027 10.90 -5.93 16.27
C VAL A 1027 10.21 -7.18 15.73
N THR A 1028 10.61 -7.59 14.55
CA THR A 1028 10.14 -8.84 13.93
C THR A 1028 11.23 -9.89 14.03
N VAL A 1029 10.91 -11.02 14.65
CA VAL A 1029 11.78 -12.20 14.74
C VAL A 1029 11.39 -13.16 13.63
N VAL A 1030 12.36 -13.49 12.78
CA VAL A 1030 12.25 -14.55 11.79
C VAL A 1030 12.66 -15.86 12.44
N VAL A 1031 11.72 -16.81 12.51
CA VAL A 1031 11.94 -18.17 13.01
C VAL A 1031 12.17 -19.06 11.80
N THR A 1032 13.42 -19.46 11.56
CA THR A 1032 13.78 -20.36 10.47
C THR A 1032 13.89 -21.78 10.97
N TYR A 1033 13.08 -22.66 10.41
CA TYR A 1033 13.05 -24.06 10.79
C TYR A 1033 14.11 -24.88 10.03
N PRO A 1034 14.51 -26.05 10.55
CA PRO A 1034 15.45 -26.97 9.92
C PRO A 1034 15.17 -27.32 8.45
N ASP A 1035 13.91 -27.26 8.01
CA ASP A 1035 13.49 -27.55 6.64
C ASP A 1035 13.58 -26.33 5.69
N GLY A 1036 14.02 -25.18 6.21
CA GLY A 1036 14.19 -23.93 5.46
C GLY A 1036 12.96 -23.03 5.42
N SER A 1037 11.83 -23.46 5.99
CA SER A 1037 10.63 -22.62 6.13
C SER A 1037 10.79 -21.57 7.22
N THR A 1038 9.96 -20.52 7.18
CA THR A 1038 10.08 -19.38 8.10
C THR A 1038 8.72 -18.83 8.56
N ASP A 1039 8.62 -18.50 9.85
CA ASP A 1039 7.55 -17.66 10.42
C ASP A 1039 8.10 -16.29 10.84
N GLU A 1040 7.25 -15.26 10.79
CA GLU A 1040 7.57 -13.93 11.29
C GLU A 1040 6.71 -13.60 12.52
N VAL A 1041 7.37 -13.30 13.64
CA VAL A 1041 6.71 -13.02 14.91
C VAL A 1041 7.05 -11.61 15.38
N GLU A 1042 6.03 -10.78 15.60
CA GLU A 1042 6.20 -9.46 16.19
C GLU A 1042 6.32 -9.54 17.72
N THR A 1043 7.30 -8.84 18.28
CA THR A 1043 7.55 -8.76 19.72
C THR A 1043 8.18 -7.40 20.09
N LYS A 1044 8.31 -7.10 21.39
CA LYS A 1044 8.96 -5.87 21.85
C LYS A 1044 10.29 -6.14 22.55
N ILE A 1045 11.29 -5.31 22.23
CA ILE A 1045 12.52 -5.19 23.00
C ILE A 1045 12.49 -3.87 23.77
N THR A 1046 12.52 -3.94 25.09
CA THR A 1046 12.65 -2.77 25.97
C THR A 1046 14.11 -2.56 26.33
N VAL A 1047 14.70 -1.46 25.89
CA VAL A 1047 16.06 -1.09 26.24
C VAL A 1047 16.03 -0.21 27.49
N THR A 1048 16.56 -0.70 28.61
CA THR A 1048 16.61 0.02 29.89
C THR A 1048 17.95 0.72 30.09
N GLU A 1049 17.93 1.94 30.64
CA GLU A 1049 19.14 2.70 30.97
C GLU A 1049 20.01 2.00 32.01
N ASN A 1050 21.32 2.04 31.82
CA ASN A 1050 22.28 1.66 32.85
C ASN A 1050 22.44 2.85 33.81
N ASN A 1051 21.74 2.82 34.94
CA ASN A 1051 21.96 3.81 35.99
C ASN A 1051 23.38 3.63 36.56
N SER A 1052 24.26 4.60 36.26
CA SER A 1052 25.62 4.68 36.80
C SER A 1052 25.56 5.38 38.17
N THR A 1053 26.09 4.76 39.22
CA THR A 1053 26.15 5.42 40.54
C THR A 1053 27.30 6.42 40.56
N GLU A 1054 27.03 7.67 40.96
CA GLU A 1054 28.07 8.69 41.13
C GLU A 1054 28.92 8.42 42.37
N VAL A 1055 30.25 8.35 42.25
CA VAL A 1055 31.19 8.16 43.36
C VAL A 1055 32.12 9.37 43.45
N PRO A 1056 32.03 10.20 44.50
CA PRO A 1056 32.92 11.33 44.67
C PRO A 1056 34.38 10.88 44.87
N ALA A 1057 35.32 11.57 44.24
CA ALA A 1057 36.76 11.40 44.51
C ALA A 1057 37.15 12.11 45.81
N ASP A 1058 36.58 11.70 46.94
CA ASP A 1058 36.79 12.28 48.28
C ASP A 1058 37.53 11.34 49.25
N GLY A 1059 38.03 10.21 48.75
CA GLY A 1059 38.75 9.22 49.54
C GLY A 1059 37.88 8.41 50.50
N LYS A 1060 36.54 8.48 50.43
CA LYS A 1060 35.63 7.70 51.27
C LYS A 1060 34.94 6.58 50.50
N ALA A 1061 34.64 5.49 51.21
CA ALA A 1061 33.91 4.36 50.65
C ALA A 1061 32.44 4.72 50.42
N LYS A 1062 31.96 4.57 49.18
CA LYS A 1062 30.56 4.73 48.80
C LYS A 1062 30.02 3.41 48.24
N GLU A 1063 28.84 3.03 48.70
CA GLU A 1063 28.12 1.85 48.17
C GLU A 1063 27.56 2.19 46.78
N ILE A 1064 27.73 1.26 45.85
CA ILE A 1064 27.27 1.42 44.46
C ILE A 1064 26.13 0.47 44.15
N ASP A 1065 25.30 0.83 43.17
CA ASP A 1065 24.15 0.02 42.78
C ASP A 1065 24.62 -1.23 42.02
N GLY A 1066 24.46 -2.39 42.64
CA GLY A 1066 24.82 -3.70 42.08
C GLY A 1066 25.23 -4.68 43.17
N LYS A 1067 24.83 -5.94 43.04
CA LYS A 1067 25.27 -7.03 43.91
C LYS A 1067 26.04 -8.08 43.13
N VAL A 1068 27.03 -8.68 43.78
CA VAL A 1068 27.80 -9.80 43.28
C VAL A 1068 27.19 -11.09 43.82
N ASP A 1069 26.75 -11.96 42.92
CA ASP A 1069 26.30 -13.29 43.30
C ASP A 1069 27.50 -14.15 43.72
N ASN A 1070 27.45 -14.71 44.92
CA ASN A 1070 28.47 -15.59 45.51
C ASN A 1070 29.85 -14.90 45.72
N PRO A 1071 29.94 -13.92 46.64
CA PRO A 1071 31.12 -13.04 46.82
C PRO A 1071 32.37 -13.74 47.37
N ASP A 1072 32.30 -15.03 47.74
CA ASP A 1072 33.40 -15.77 48.37
C ASP A 1072 34.60 -15.92 47.42
N GLY A 1073 35.68 -15.21 47.72
CA GLY A 1073 36.92 -15.17 46.91
C GLY A 1073 36.92 -14.17 45.75
N ALA A 1074 35.91 -13.32 45.60
CA ALA A 1074 35.86 -12.30 44.55
C ALA A 1074 36.81 -11.12 44.83
N THR A 1075 37.41 -10.56 43.77
CA THR A 1075 38.29 -9.39 43.85
C THR A 1075 37.84 -8.29 42.90
N GLY A 1076 37.95 -7.01 43.30
CA GLY A 1076 37.47 -5.88 42.51
C GLY A 1076 38.57 -4.84 42.21
N GLU A 1077 38.49 -4.20 41.05
CA GLU A 1077 39.31 -3.04 40.71
C GLU A 1077 38.50 -1.97 39.98
N VAL A 1078 38.89 -0.70 40.15
CA VAL A 1078 38.27 0.42 39.42
C VAL A 1078 39.10 0.74 38.19
N VAL A 1079 38.44 0.80 37.04
CA VAL A 1079 39.03 1.05 35.74
C VAL A 1079 38.43 2.33 35.16
N GLY A 1080 39.28 3.27 34.77
CA GLY A 1080 38.84 4.52 34.15
C GLY A 1080 38.36 4.31 32.71
N GLU A 1081 37.76 5.35 32.11
CA GLU A 1081 37.32 5.36 30.71
C GLU A 1081 38.43 4.98 29.70
N ASP A 1082 39.70 5.21 30.05
CA ASP A 1082 40.88 4.85 29.26
C ASP A 1082 41.25 3.35 29.34
N GLY A 1083 40.48 2.55 30.06
CA GLY A 1083 40.69 1.11 30.23
C GLY A 1083 41.82 0.75 31.19
N LYS A 1084 42.42 1.73 31.89
CA LYS A 1084 43.49 1.49 32.88
C LYS A 1084 42.95 1.47 34.30
N LYS A 1085 43.59 0.67 35.15
CA LYS A 1085 43.32 0.65 36.59
C LYS A 1085 43.63 2.01 37.19
N ILE A 1086 42.72 2.51 38.03
CA ILE A 1086 42.91 3.75 38.78
C ILE A 1086 43.76 3.44 40.01
N ASP A 1087 44.98 3.96 40.04
CA ASP A 1087 45.92 3.74 41.13
C ASP A 1087 45.40 4.32 42.46
N GLY A 1088 45.37 3.50 43.51
CA GLY A 1088 44.90 3.87 44.84
C GLY A 1088 43.39 3.69 45.08
N ALA A 1089 42.59 3.41 44.05
CA ALA A 1089 41.18 3.07 44.21
C ALA A 1089 41.00 1.66 44.78
N THR A 1090 40.05 1.49 45.71
CA THR A 1090 39.77 0.21 46.36
C THR A 1090 38.31 -0.20 46.18
N VAL A 1091 38.07 -1.50 46.12
CA VAL A 1091 36.75 -2.12 45.98
C VAL A 1091 36.60 -3.15 47.09
N GLU A 1092 35.58 -2.97 47.92
CA GLU A 1092 35.22 -3.87 49.01
C GLU A 1092 33.90 -4.55 48.66
N ILE A 1093 33.82 -5.87 48.87
CA ILE A 1093 32.62 -6.66 48.61
C ILE A 1093 32.24 -7.35 49.91
N ASP A 1094 31.02 -7.14 50.39
CA ASP A 1094 30.56 -7.76 51.62
C ASP A 1094 30.02 -9.19 51.42
N GLU A 1095 29.79 -9.89 52.52
CA GLU A 1095 29.27 -11.26 52.55
C GLU A 1095 27.87 -11.43 51.93
N ASN A 1096 27.13 -10.33 51.71
CA ASN A 1096 25.84 -10.29 51.03
C ASN A 1096 25.96 -9.84 49.55
N GLY A 1097 27.18 -9.67 49.05
CA GLY A 1097 27.49 -9.29 47.68
C GLY A 1097 27.40 -7.80 47.40
N ASN A 1098 27.20 -6.92 48.38
CA ASN A 1098 27.15 -5.48 48.14
C ASN A 1098 28.56 -4.93 47.90
N VAL A 1099 28.68 -3.96 46.99
CA VAL A 1099 29.98 -3.43 46.53
C VAL A 1099 30.15 -1.99 47.01
N LYS A 1100 31.28 -1.71 47.68
CA LYS A 1100 31.70 -0.37 48.08
C LYS A 1100 32.99 0.00 47.36
N VAL A 1101 33.03 1.23 46.88
CA VAL A 1101 34.15 1.76 46.10
C VAL A 1101 34.69 3.00 46.78
N THR A 1102 36.01 3.06 46.91
CA THR A 1102 36.70 4.25 47.41
C THR A 1102 37.59 4.81 46.31
N ILE A 1103 37.38 6.08 45.95
CA ILE A 1103 38.15 6.78 44.92
C ILE A 1103 39.05 7.85 45.59
N PRO A 1104 40.38 7.82 45.39
CA PRO A 1104 41.30 8.78 46.01
C PRO A 1104 41.01 10.22 45.59
N GLU A 1105 41.25 11.16 46.51
CA GLU A 1105 41.20 12.59 46.21
C GLU A 1105 42.13 12.97 45.04
N GLY A 1106 41.64 13.81 44.13
CA GLY A 1106 42.38 14.24 42.94
C GLY A 1106 42.26 13.30 41.74
N THR A 1107 41.49 12.21 41.84
CA THR A 1107 41.17 11.35 40.68
C THR A 1107 40.35 12.13 39.65
N LYS A 1108 40.70 11.99 38.37
CA LYS A 1108 40.04 12.70 37.26
C LYS A 1108 38.57 12.28 37.17
N THR A 1109 37.67 13.26 37.13
CA THR A 1109 36.23 13.03 37.01
C THR A 1109 35.85 12.54 35.62
N GLY A 1110 34.84 11.68 35.55
CA GLY A 1110 34.38 11.06 34.31
C GLY A 1110 33.83 9.66 34.53
N PRO A 1111 33.33 9.01 33.49
CA PRO A 1111 32.85 7.64 33.59
C PRO A 1111 34.01 6.69 33.92
N ALA A 1112 33.72 5.73 34.80
CA ALA A 1112 34.61 4.64 35.17
C ALA A 1112 33.77 3.37 35.35
N LYS A 1113 34.42 2.24 35.58
CA LYS A 1113 33.74 0.98 35.87
C LYS A 1113 34.47 0.22 36.96
N VAL A 1114 33.72 -0.47 37.80
CA VAL A 1114 34.24 -1.43 38.76
C VAL A 1114 34.22 -2.79 38.10
N VAL A 1115 35.39 -3.41 37.96
CA VAL A 1115 35.54 -4.75 37.38
C VAL A 1115 35.78 -5.73 38.52
N ILE A 1116 34.83 -6.64 38.72
CA ILE A 1116 34.85 -7.66 39.76
C ILE A 1116 35.15 -8.99 39.09
N THR A 1117 36.15 -9.71 39.58
CA THR A 1117 36.53 -11.04 39.09
C THR A 1117 36.20 -12.07 40.15
N ASP A 1118 35.37 -13.05 39.81
CA ASP A 1118 35.02 -14.16 40.70
C ASP A 1118 36.17 -15.19 40.83
N LYS A 1119 36.01 -16.18 41.73
CA LYS A 1119 36.98 -17.25 41.96
C LYS A 1119 37.25 -18.16 40.74
N ASP A 1120 36.34 -18.16 39.77
CA ASP A 1120 36.41 -18.98 38.55
C ASP A 1120 36.99 -18.17 37.35
N GLY A 1121 37.30 -16.88 37.56
CA GLY A 1121 37.92 -15.98 36.60
C GLY A 1121 36.94 -15.18 35.74
N ASN A 1122 35.63 -15.23 36.01
CA ASN A 1122 34.63 -14.46 35.26
C ASN A 1122 34.60 -13.01 35.76
N LYS A 1123 34.41 -12.07 34.82
CA LYS A 1123 34.40 -10.63 35.11
C LYS A 1123 33.00 -10.04 35.04
N THR A 1124 32.61 -9.30 36.07
CA THR A 1124 31.40 -8.48 36.13
C THR A 1124 31.80 -7.02 36.18
N GLU A 1125 31.22 -6.20 35.31
CA GLU A 1125 31.55 -4.77 35.23
C GLU A 1125 30.35 -3.93 35.68
N LEU A 1126 30.55 -3.04 36.66
CA LEU A 1126 29.54 -2.13 37.19
C LEU A 1126 29.93 -0.69 36.82
N PRO A 1127 29.14 0.04 36.02
CA PRO A 1127 29.46 1.42 35.64
C PRO A 1127 29.30 2.37 36.84
N ILE A 1128 30.26 3.27 37.01
CA ILE A 1128 30.22 4.35 38.00
C ILE A 1128 30.65 5.67 37.35
N THR A 1129 30.26 6.81 37.92
CA THR A 1129 30.72 8.12 37.45
C THR A 1129 31.52 8.77 38.55
N ILE A 1130 32.81 9.06 38.32
CA ILE A 1130 33.66 9.75 39.30
C ILE A 1130 33.36 11.25 39.27
N THR A 1131 32.90 11.80 40.39
CA THR A 1131 32.55 13.23 40.53
C THR A 1131 33.51 13.94 41.49
N LYS A 1132 33.49 15.29 41.52
CA LYS A 1132 34.38 16.05 42.42
C LYS A 1132 33.92 15.90 43.88
N PRO A 1133 34.85 15.91 44.86
CA PRO A 1133 34.47 16.00 46.27
C PRO A 1133 33.65 17.27 46.51
N GLY A 1134 32.37 17.09 46.87
CA GLY A 1134 31.41 18.18 47.14
C GLY A 1134 30.19 18.26 46.22
N ASP A 1135 30.11 17.46 45.14
CA ASP A 1135 28.95 17.47 44.22
C ASP A 1135 27.82 16.49 44.62
N ALA A 1136 27.80 16.00 45.86
CA ALA A 1136 26.61 15.33 46.37
C ALA A 1136 25.52 16.38 46.63
N SER A 1137 24.41 16.27 45.89
CA SER A 1137 23.14 17.01 46.09
C SER A 1137 22.95 17.44 47.55
N SER A 1138 23.13 18.73 47.80
CA SER A 1138 22.79 19.35 49.08
C SER A 1138 21.28 19.54 49.11
N SER A 1139 20.64 18.71 49.94
CA SER A 1139 19.59 19.10 50.87
C SER A 1139 19.22 20.59 50.85
N ILE A 1140 17.95 20.89 50.57
CA ILE A 1140 17.36 22.17 50.96
C ILE A 1140 17.35 22.20 52.49
N ASP A 1141 18.10 23.13 53.08
CA ASP A 1141 18.16 23.29 54.53
C ASP A 1141 16.77 23.62 55.09
N GLY A 1142 16.24 22.72 55.94
CA GLY A 1142 15.03 22.94 56.74
C GLY A 1142 13.84 22.01 56.47
N LEU A 1143 13.93 21.03 55.57
CA LEU A 1143 12.86 20.05 55.32
C LEU A 1143 13.35 18.62 55.57
N THR A 1144 12.54 17.81 56.25
CA THR A 1144 12.84 16.38 56.43
C THR A 1144 12.42 15.56 55.19
N GLN A 1145 13.05 14.39 54.98
CA GLN A 1145 12.83 13.54 53.79
C GLN A 1145 11.34 13.14 53.59
N ASP A 1146 10.58 13.01 54.69
CA ASP A 1146 9.13 12.71 54.65
C ASP A 1146 8.28 13.92 54.21
N GLU A 1147 8.79 15.15 54.34
CA GLU A 1147 8.12 16.38 53.91
C GLU A 1147 8.42 16.70 52.44
N ALA A 1148 9.64 16.40 51.97
CA ALA A 1148 10.01 16.49 50.55
C ALA A 1148 9.22 15.50 49.68
N ASN A 1149 9.02 14.27 50.16
CA ASN A 1149 8.25 13.24 49.45
C ASN A 1149 6.75 13.57 49.35
N LYS A 1150 6.19 14.32 50.31
CA LYS A 1150 4.80 14.81 50.24
C LYS A 1150 4.63 15.95 49.23
N CYS A 1151 5.65 16.77 48.99
CA CYS A 1151 5.63 17.84 47.99
C CYS A 1151 5.75 17.33 46.55
N VAL A 1152 6.52 16.26 46.30
CA VAL A 1152 6.67 15.67 44.96
C VAL A 1152 5.42 14.86 44.56
N GLY A 1153 4.70 14.28 45.52
CA GLY A 1153 3.43 13.58 45.26
C GLY A 1153 2.29 14.50 44.80
N ALA A 1154 2.31 15.78 45.17
CA ALA A 1154 1.24 16.73 44.85
C ALA A 1154 1.30 17.27 43.42
N SER A 1155 2.49 17.36 42.81
CA SER A 1155 2.70 17.84 41.43
C SER A 1155 2.44 16.76 40.37
N ALA A 1156 2.64 15.48 40.70
CA ALA A 1156 2.35 14.37 39.79
C ALA A 1156 0.84 14.09 39.65
N ALA A 1157 0.04 14.28 40.71
CA ALA A 1157 -1.41 14.05 40.68
C ALA A 1157 -2.19 15.06 39.81
N SER A 1158 -1.61 16.23 39.51
CA SER A 1158 -2.24 17.29 38.70
C SER A 1158 -2.09 17.14 37.18
N ALA A 1159 -1.13 16.34 36.69
CA ALA A 1159 -0.81 16.25 35.26
C ALA A 1159 -1.58 15.15 34.51
N ILE A 1160 -2.00 14.09 35.22
CA ILE A 1160 -2.61 12.89 34.62
C ILE A 1160 -4.01 13.14 34.02
N PRO A 1161 -4.88 14.01 34.57
CA PRO A 1161 -6.18 14.29 33.94
C PRO A 1161 -6.11 15.11 32.65
N LEU A 1162 -5.01 15.84 32.38
CA LEU A 1162 -4.90 16.73 31.21
C LEU A 1162 -4.69 15.99 29.88
N LEU A 1163 -4.05 14.82 29.92
CA LEU A 1163 -3.74 14.04 28.70
C LEU A 1163 -4.94 13.29 28.12
N LEU A 1164 -6.00 13.08 28.91
CA LEU A 1164 -7.21 12.36 28.48
C LEU A 1164 -8.32 13.28 27.95
N LEU A 1165 -8.16 14.61 28.03
CA LEU A 1165 -9.18 15.59 27.64
C LEU A 1165 -8.99 16.17 26.22
N THR A 1166 -7.85 15.94 25.58
CA THR A 1166 -7.54 16.41 24.21
C THR A 1166 -8.46 15.87 23.11
N PRO A 1167 -8.98 14.62 23.15
CA PRO A 1167 -9.89 14.12 22.12
C PRO A 1167 -11.32 14.69 22.23
N ILE A 1168 -11.73 15.14 23.43
CA ILE A 1168 -13.10 15.57 23.71
C ILE A 1168 -13.35 17.01 23.22
N ALA A 1169 -12.30 17.84 23.20
CA ALA A 1169 -12.37 19.22 22.70
C ALA A 1169 -12.71 19.30 21.19
N LEU A 1170 -12.43 18.24 20.41
CA LEU A 1170 -12.74 18.20 18.98
C LEU A 1170 -14.19 17.77 18.68
N GLY A 1171 -14.85 17.06 19.60
CA GLY A 1171 -16.22 16.54 19.41
C GLY A 1171 -17.35 17.49 19.80
N LEU A 1172 -17.06 18.58 20.53
CA LEU A 1172 -18.06 19.49 21.09
C LEU A 1172 -18.44 20.68 20.18
N ALA A 1173 -17.98 20.70 18.93
CA ALA A 1173 -18.32 21.74 17.95
C ALA A 1173 -19.69 21.55 17.26
N MET A 1174 -20.46 20.51 17.60
CA MET A 1174 -21.80 20.26 17.02
C MET A 1174 -22.85 20.16 18.13
N ASP A 1175 -23.87 21.02 18.09
CA ASP A 1175 -24.93 21.10 19.10
C ASP A 1175 -25.94 19.93 18.94
N ASN A 1176 -25.56 18.75 19.43
CA ASN A 1176 -26.41 17.56 19.43
C ASN A 1176 -26.68 17.08 20.86
N GLN A 1177 -27.96 16.97 21.23
CA GLN A 1177 -28.42 16.62 22.57
C GLN A 1177 -28.06 15.18 22.98
N GLN A 1178 -27.93 14.23 22.04
CA GLN A 1178 -27.49 12.85 22.35
C GLN A 1178 -26.01 12.77 22.78
N VAL A 1179 -25.17 13.70 22.31
CA VAL A 1179 -23.74 13.76 22.66
C VAL A 1179 -23.55 14.27 24.09
N LYS A 1180 -24.44 15.16 24.57
CA LYS A 1180 -24.43 15.70 25.94
C LYS A 1180 -24.73 14.62 26.99
N ASP A 1181 -25.64 13.69 26.69
CA ASP A 1181 -25.98 12.58 27.59
C ASP A 1181 -24.88 11.50 27.61
N LEU A 1182 -24.18 11.29 26.49
CA LEU A 1182 -23.03 10.38 26.39
C LEU A 1182 -21.80 10.92 27.16
N THR A 1183 -21.60 12.24 27.20
CA THR A 1183 -20.49 12.87 27.96
C THR A 1183 -20.71 12.82 29.48
N ALA A 1184 -21.97 12.85 29.94
CA ALA A 1184 -22.29 12.74 31.37
C ALA A 1184 -21.93 11.35 31.95
N GLY A 1185 -22.05 10.28 31.15
CA GLY A 1185 -21.61 8.93 31.52
C GLY A 1185 -20.09 8.78 31.59
N PHE A 1186 -19.38 9.43 30.65
CA PHE A 1186 -17.91 9.40 30.56
C PHE A 1186 -17.21 10.15 31.70
N GLY A 1187 -17.79 11.27 32.17
CA GLY A 1187 -17.22 12.04 33.28
C GLY A 1187 -17.12 11.24 34.58
N LYS A 1188 -18.08 10.35 34.83
CA LYS A 1188 -18.10 9.47 36.01
C LYS A 1188 -17.04 8.36 35.92
N GLN A 1189 -16.82 7.80 34.72
CA GLN A 1189 -15.74 6.83 34.49
C GLN A 1189 -14.35 7.44 34.65
N LEU A 1190 -14.15 8.70 34.24
CA LEU A 1190 -12.89 9.41 34.42
C LEU A 1190 -12.60 9.71 35.91
N GLU A 1191 -13.64 10.01 36.69
CA GLU A 1191 -13.57 10.19 38.15
C GLU A 1191 -13.16 8.88 38.85
N ASP A 1192 -13.71 7.75 38.42
CA ASP A 1192 -13.40 6.43 38.96
C ASP A 1192 -11.99 5.93 38.58
N ILE A 1193 -11.53 6.20 37.35
CA ILE A 1193 -10.18 5.86 36.88
C ILE A 1193 -9.12 6.68 37.60
N ASN A 1194 -9.32 8.00 37.75
CA ASN A 1194 -8.39 8.87 38.48
C ASN A 1194 -8.31 8.47 39.96
N THR A 1195 -9.46 8.17 40.58
CA THR A 1195 -9.52 7.67 41.96
C THR A 1195 -8.86 6.30 42.10
N GLY A 1196 -9.02 5.41 41.11
CA GLY A 1196 -8.41 4.08 41.06
C GLY A 1196 -6.89 4.12 40.91
N ILE A 1197 -6.37 4.96 40.01
CA ILE A 1197 -4.91 5.14 39.81
C ILE A 1197 -4.27 5.67 41.09
N GLN A 1198 -4.87 6.67 41.73
CA GLN A 1198 -4.32 7.25 42.96
C GLN A 1198 -4.36 6.27 44.15
N LYS A 1199 -5.39 5.42 44.25
CA LYS A 1199 -5.45 4.36 45.27
C LYS A 1199 -4.45 3.24 44.99
N THR A 1200 -4.26 2.86 43.73
CA THR A 1200 -3.30 1.81 43.32
C THR A 1200 -1.85 2.25 43.54
N LEU A 1201 -1.57 3.55 43.37
CA LEU A 1201 -0.26 4.14 43.62
C LEU A 1201 -0.05 4.56 45.09
N GLY A 1202 -1.03 4.37 45.97
CA GLY A 1202 -0.92 4.68 47.41
C GLY A 1202 -0.90 6.19 47.75
N ILE A 1203 -1.25 7.06 46.80
CA ILE A 1203 -1.15 8.53 46.88
C ILE A 1203 -2.51 9.24 46.96
N TYR A 1204 -3.60 8.49 47.18
CA TYR A 1204 -4.96 9.03 47.20
C TYR A 1204 -5.22 9.96 48.39
N ASN A 1205 -5.52 11.24 48.10
CA ASN A 1205 -5.92 12.23 49.10
C ASN A 1205 -7.42 12.60 48.94
N PRO A 1206 -8.30 12.14 49.83
CA PRO A 1206 -9.74 12.36 49.73
C PRO A 1206 -10.16 13.84 49.92
N GLU A 1207 -9.40 14.63 50.68
CA GLU A 1207 -9.72 16.05 50.93
C GLU A 1207 -9.43 16.92 49.71
N LEU A 1208 -8.34 16.64 49.00
CA LEU A 1208 -7.99 17.34 47.76
C LEU A 1208 -8.97 17.00 46.62
N ALA A 1209 -9.41 15.75 46.54
CA ALA A 1209 -10.44 15.31 45.60
C ALA A 1209 -11.78 16.05 45.83
N GLN A 1210 -12.11 16.32 47.10
CA GLN A 1210 -13.33 17.04 47.47
C GLN A 1210 -13.22 18.56 47.19
N GLN A 1211 -12.04 19.16 47.35
CA GLN A 1211 -11.80 20.55 46.94
C GLN A 1211 -11.85 20.76 45.42
N PHE A 1212 -11.29 19.82 44.64
CA PHE A 1212 -11.37 19.87 43.18
C PHE A 1212 -12.82 19.84 42.69
N LYS A 1213 -13.66 19.00 43.32
CA LYS A 1213 -15.10 18.86 43.03
C LYS A 1213 -15.91 20.12 43.32
N VAL A 1214 -15.55 20.89 44.34
CA VAL A 1214 -16.29 22.09 44.76
C VAL A 1214 -15.79 23.36 44.08
N GLN A 1215 -14.48 23.46 43.81
CA GLN A 1215 -13.87 24.71 43.31
C GLN A 1215 -13.56 24.72 41.81
N VAL A 1216 -13.28 23.58 41.18
CA VAL A 1216 -12.86 23.53 39.77
C VAL A 1216 -13.98 23.08 38.83
N ALA A 1217 -14.77 22.08 39.25
CA ALA A 1217 -15.86 21.53 38.45
C ALA A 1217 -16.92 22.55 37.96
N PRO A 1218 -17.33 23.58 38.74
CA PRO A 1218 -18.29 24.58 38.27
C PRO A 1218 -17.75 25.49 37.15
N HIS A 1219 -16.43 25.66 37.06
CA HIS A 1219 -15.79 26.53 36.05
C HIS A 1219 -15.54 25.82 34.71
N LEU A 1220 -15.58 24.48 34.68
CA LEU A 1220 -15.46 23.68 33.45
C LEU A 1220 -16.75 23.67 32.61
N GLN A 1221 -17.91 24.05 33.18
CA GLN A 1221 -19.19 24.09 32.46
C GLN A 1221 -19.34 25.27 31.47
N ASN A 1222 -18.46 26.28 31.50
CA ASN A 1222 -18.54 27.49 30.66
C ASN A 1222 -17.47 27.58 29.55
N LEU A 1223 -17.00 26.43 29.06
CA LEU A 1223 -15.85 26.28 28.15
C LEU A 1223 -16.15 26.65 26.68
N ALA A 1224 -16.69 27.85 26.44
CA ALA A 1224 -16.91 28.38 25.09
C ALA A 1224 -15.80 29.33 24.60
N LEU A 1225 -14.82 29.73 25.44
CA LEU A 1225 -13.77 30.68 25.06
C LEU A 1225 -12.40 30.27 25.62
N ALA A 1226 -11.43 30.07 24.72
CA ALA A 1226 -10.07 29.59 24.99
C ALA A 1226 -9.27 30.38 26.05
N ALA A 1227 -9.70 31.61 26.39
CA ALA A 1227 -9.06 32.43 27.42
C ALA A 1227 -9.29 31.91 28.86
N GLY A 1228 -10.37 31.14 29.14
CA GLY A 1228 -10.66 30.62 30.48
C GLY A 1228 -9.77 29.43 30.90
N PHE A 1229 -9.20 28.71 29.93
CA PHE A 1229 -8.36 27.53 30.16
C PHE A 1229 -6.99 27.91 30.76
N VAL A 1230 -6.45 29.06 30.37
CA VAL A 1230 -5.19 29.59 30.92
C VAL A 1230 -5.38 30.13 32.34
N ALA A 1231 -6.55 30.71 32.64
CA ALA A 1231 -6.86 31.24 33.97
C ALA A 1231 -7.04 30.13 35.04
N SER A 1232 -7.56 28.96 34.65
CA SER A 1232 -7.70 27.81 35.56
C SER A 1232 -6.37 27.12 35.86
N ILE A 1233 -5.42 27.13 34.92
CA ILE A 1233 -4.03 26.69 35.12
C ILE A 1233 -3.31 27.62 36.11
N ALA A 1234 -3.52 28.94 36.01
CA ALA A 1234 -2.97 29.92 36.95
C ALA A 1234 -3.56 29.78 38.37
N LEU A 1235 -4.84 29.39 38.49
CA LEU A 1235 -5.50 29.14 39.78
C LEU A 1235 -4.94 27.87 40.47
N LEU A 1236 -4.64 26.82 39.69
CA LEU A 1236 -4.00 25.60 40.19
C LEU A 1236 -2.55 25.84 40.66
N ALA A 1237 -1.81 26.72 39.97
CA ALA A 1237 -0.47 27.14 40.41
C ALA A 1237 -0.53 28.01 41.69
N GLY A 1238 -1.57 28.84 41.85
CA GLY A 1238 -1.76 29.69 43.03
C GLY A 1238 -2.12 28.92 44.31
N VAL A 1239 -2.86 27.82 44.21
CA VAL A 1239 -3.21 26.97 45.37
C VAL A 1239 -2.01 26.13 45.83
N ALA A 1240 -1.15 25.69 44.91
CA ALA A 1240 0.10 24.98 45.23
C ALA A 1240 1.16 25.87 45.92
N ALA A 1241 1.17 27.17 45.63
CA ALA A 1241 2.14 28.12 46.20
C ALA A 1241 1.89 28.46 47.68
N ASN A 1242 0.67 28.27 48.20
CA ASN A 1242 0.29 28.76 49.53
C ASN A 1242 0.46 27.74 50.68
N GLN A 1243 0.97 26.54 50.40
CA GLN A 1243 1.14 25.45 51.39
C GLN A 1243 2.60 25.05 51.64
N CYS A 1244 3.59 25.73 51.03
CA CYS A 1244 5.00 25.34 51.10
C CYS A 1244 5.93 26.46 51.60
N VAL A 1245 5.55 27.16 52.68
CA VAL A 1245 6.43 28.14 53.36
C VAL A 1245 6.62 27.74 54.83
N PRO A 1246 7.83 27.37 55.30
CA PRO A 1246 8.06 27.11 56.72
C PRO A 1246 8.48 28.39 57.46
N GLY A 1247 7.71 28.82 58.47
CA GLY A 1247 8.24 29.56 59.64
C GLY A 1247 7.80 31.01 59.91
N GLY A 1248 6.49 31.31 60.00
CA GLY A 1248 5.98 32.55 60.59
C GLY A 1248 4.57 32.36 61.17
N GLY A 1249 4.47 32.27 62.49
CA GLY A 1249 3.31 31.76 63.23
C GLY A 1249 2.10 32.69 63.38
N SER A 1250 1.03 32.08 63.89
CA SER A 1250 -0.27 32.68 64.19
C SER A 1250 -0.20 33.70 65.35
N SER A 1251 -0.76 34.90 65.17
CA SER A 1251 -1.81 35.46 66.04
C SER A 1251 -2.19 36.92 65.70
N ASP A 1252 -3.49 37.19 65.84
CA ASP A 1252 -4.20 38.45 66.16
C ASP A 1252 -4.36 39.59 65.13
N ASN A 1253 -5.56 39.62 64.54
CA ASN A 1253 -6.59 40.69 64.60
C ASN A 1253 -6.10 42.16 64.67
N THR A 1254 -6.32 42.96 63.61
CA THR A 1254 -7.09 44.24 63.62
C THR A 1254 -6.93 45.11 62.35
N SER A 1255 -8.09 45.57 61.86
CA SER A 1255 -8.41 46.89 61.25
C SER A 1255 -7.77 47.41 59.95
N SER A 1256 -8.71 47.72 59.04
CA SER A 1256 -8.89 48.99 58.29
C SER A 1256 -8.39 49.11 56.84
N GLN A 1257 -9.39 49.34 55.97
CA GLN A 1257 -9.49 50.32 54.85
C GLN A 1257 -8.20 50.63 54.07
N LYS A 1258 -8.18 50.52 52.74
CA LYS A 1258 -9.03 51.25 51.79
C LYS A 1258 -8.82 50.72 50.37
#